data_AF-A0A937UC69-F1
#
_entry.id   AF-A0A937UC69-F1
#
_cell.length_a   1.000
_cell.length_b   1.000
_cell.length_c   1.000
_cell.angle_alpha   90.00
_cell.angle_beta   90.00
_cell.angle_gamma   90.00
#
_symmetry.space_group_name_H-M   'P 1'
#
loop_
_entity.id
_entity.type
_entity.pdbx_description
1 polymer ?
#
loop_
_entity_poly.entity_id
_entity_poly.type
_entity_poly.pdbx_seq_one_letter_code
_entity_poly.pdbx_strand_id
1 'polypeptide(L)'
;MPEDLDKLVKIISKKRLESNIDPGAASTLDDIMDLDETMFAGSPGVDQADVLLLHKFKERIPSMLPMLEDAYNRHLDLNNISDASSFYDLSFSALAVSKEYENLLKRIAKLNADPACPFDIEETVRGIASLDVSLFCQVRAIGTTYVQSLINLQSEIPAIADGYKPREPDSDKDEYSEPIFDSSKIPEVPYELSYCFLNRSQLLPAQVRLLGKLERNNIDLDVANLLALTPDKLVGYGAFGEKTLNPLASLQKRIIKELHDISSGLSKLDGTCKCLLVTSVYYDISLDDLDNILLDDVEQYLLSLDEQKQSIALSRWGFHEKKVNWSELAKQFGLTREALRQREIGINRDLAKSIRIHPRVLSQNIRENITSNLIYLLPNLRDCFDTHSLFFNFLEILCQEKQNSILNIQNPKVKPNFLDTYFCENRSHVSNDAIVSELTSGYGYSKALALSVIRTLISMSRIRLDNSQITPINLGRKEAAAHILLGHPNGLPWKDIANIVNKSGFCKTIINGDRFGVYLNYSDYIYQCGVGSYKHVKYLRLASIDIPSIVNEVVEYCKSNNLSSIHLNEYYCQASKNVRSIDYFDVRHLIRTFGGEYGLHFSGKSGVDAVGLIPNFKRVTQQDVIMSIMKKSETALTKSEIAASLRSKSIAHAAVILKNMIDSGEIVRVDRMMYTTPEKAFRNVDTESILCLMDDILIDEDRAVEADIFRLRINRELNLSYPKYFYSALAYHHLNDFGWNKVGNLISYKEMPYKNLADAVLDLCNIQLTDSANIERLSREILITNEVALRAIYKWKGSLVPTGSPKEKHG
;
A
#
# COMPACT_ATOMS: atom_id res chain seq x y z
N MET A 1 -35.73 17.47 -38.79
CA MET A 1 -36.44 18.75 -39.01
C MET A 1 -36.34 19.69 -37.81
N PRO A 2 -36.72 19.35 -36.56
CA PRO A 2 -36.31 20.14 -35.39
C PRO A 2 -34.78 20.18 -35.26
N GLU A 3 -34.11 19.06 -35.53
CA GLU A 3 -32.64 18.97 -35.53
C GLU A 3 -31.95 19.75 -36.66
N ASP A 4 -32.59 19.90 -37.82
CA ASP A 4 -31.98 20.61 -38.96
C ASP A 4 -32.11 22.13 -38.76
N LEU A 5 -33.24 22.59 -38.23
CA LEU A 5 -33.47 23.97 -37.78
C LEU A 5 -32.56 24.32 -36.60
N ASP A 6 -32.49 23.45 -35.59
CA ASP A 6 -31.63 23.64 -34.42
C ASP A 6 -30.14 23.63 -34.82
N LYS A 7 -29.73 22.80 -35.78
CA LYS A 7 -28.39 22.85 -36.38
C LYS A 7 -28.15 24.16 -37.13
N LEU A 8 -29.07 24.62 -37.98
CA LEU A 8 -28.94 25.89 -38.70
C LEU A 8 -28.87 27.09 -37.75
N VAL A 9 -29.75 27.13 -36.74
CA VAL A 9 -29.77 28.17 -35.70
C VAL A 9 -28.50 28.11 -34.87
N LYS A 10 -27.99 26.94 -34.49
CA LYS A 10 -26.72 26.79 -33.77
C LYS A 10 -25.52 27.21 -34.62
N ILE A 11 -25.51 26.91 -35.93
CA ILE A 11 -24.45 27.34 -36.86
C ILE A 11 -24.47 28.87 -36.98
N ILE A 12 -25.64 29.48 -37.24
CA ILE A 12 -25.81 30.93 -37.34
C ILE A 12 -25.46 31.62 -36.00
N SER A 13 -25.93 31.08 -34.87
CA SER A 13 -25.70 31.63 -33.53
C SER A 13 -24.25 31.51 -33.06
N LYS A 14 -23.58 30.39 -33.37
CA LYS A 14 -22.16 30.18 -33.06
C LYS A 14 -21.28 31.11 -33.90
N LYS A 15 -21.67 31.41 -35.14
CA LYS A 15 -20.93 32.31 -36.03
C LYS A 15 -21.17 33.80 -35.74
N ARG A 16 -22.33 34.16 -35.16
CA ARG A 16 -22.64 35.48 -34.56
C ARG A 16 -21.63 35.90 -33.48
N LEU A 17 -21.02 34.94 -32.78
CA LEU A 17 -19.99 35.18 -31.76
C LEU A 17 -18.59 35.44 -32.36
N GLU A 18 -18.35 35.05 -33.62
CA GLU A 18 -17.02 35.09 -34.26
C GLU A 18 -16.84 36.29 -35.20
N SER A 19 -17.93 36.86 -35.73
CA SER A 19 -17.90 38.00 -36.66
C SER A 19 -18.86 39.11 -36.21
N ASN A 20 -18.28 40.23 -35.76
CA ASN A 20 -18.93 41.46 -35.25
C ASN A 20 -19.91 42.10 -36.27
N ILE A 21 -21.05 41.48 -36.52
CA ILE A 21 -22.12 41.95 -37.40
C ILE A 21 -23.36 42.28 -36.56
N ASP A 22 -24.05 43.35 -36.96
CA ASP A 22 -25.15 44.04 -36.26
C ASP A 22 -26.25 43.09 -35.71
N PRO A 23 -26.87 43.37 -34.54
CA PRO A 23 -27.66 42.39 -33.78
C PRO A 23 -28.95 41.88 -34.43
N GLY A 24 -29.36 42.39 -35.60
CA GLY A 24 -30.71 42.21 -36.16
C GLY A 24 -30.87 41.32 -37.39
N ALA A 25 -29.84 40.62 -37.90
CA ALA A 25 -29.92 40.07 -39.26
C ALA A 25 -30.44 38.61 -39.42
N ALA A 26 -30.75 37.88 -38.35
CA ALA A 26 -31.24 36.49 -38.46
C ALA A 26 -31.94 35.99 -37.18
N SER A 27 -32.91 36.75 -36.66
CA SER A 27 -33.62 36.40 -35.42
C SER A 27 -35.01 35.81 -35.66
N THR A 28 -35.51 35.93 -36.89
CA THR A 28 -36.83 35.46 -37.31
C THR A 28 -36.71 34.47 -38.46
N LEU A 29 -37.79 33.71 -38.71
CA LEU A 29 -37.87 32.82 -39.86
C LEU A 29 -37.73 33.61 -41.18
N ASP A 30 -38.26 34.83 -41.22
CA ASP A 30 -38.18 35.74 -42.36
C ASP A 30 -36.73 36.16 -42.63
N ASP A 31 -35.96 36.47 -41.58
CA ASP A 31 -34.55 36.82 -41.74
C ASP A 31 -33.70 35.66 -42.31
N ILE A 32 -34.03 34.40 -41.96
CA ILE A 32 -33.37 33.19 -42.50
C ILE A 32 -33.81 32.96 -43.96
N MET A 33 -35.06 33.25 -44.29
CA MET A 33 -35.60 33.17 -45.66
C MET A 33 -35.00 34.25 -46.58
N ASP A 34 -34.64 35.41 -46.04
CA ASP A 34 -34.01 36.52 -46.75
C ASP A 34 -32.48 36.42 -46.82
N LEU A 35 -31.88 35.45 -46.13
CA LEU A 35 -30.42 35.27 -46.03
C LEU A 35 -29.80 34.83 -47.36
N ASP A 36 -29.05 35.70 -48.03
CA ASP A 36 -28.49 35.40 -49.36
C ASP A 36 -27.52 34.19 -49.32
N GLU A 37 -27.82 33.14 -50.10
CA GLU A 37 -27.05 31.88 -50.09
C GLU A 37 -25.62 32.06 -50.60
N THR A 38 -25.38 33.04 -51.46
CA THR A 38 -24.03 33.33 -52.00
C THR A 38 -23.17 34.08 -50.98
N MET A 39 -23.78 34.99 -50.20
CA MET A 39 -23.11 35.61 -49.06
C MET A 39 -22.87 34.62 -47.91
N PHE A 40 -23.81 33.68 -47.70
CA PHE A 40 -23.66 32.61 -46.73
C PHE A 40 -22.51 31.66 -47.11
N ALA A 41 -22.44 31.26 -48.39
CA ALA A 41 -21.35 30.44 -48.92
C ALA A 41 -19.97 31.14 -48.86
N GLY A 42 -19.94 32.48 -48.94
CA GLY A 42 -18.72 33.28 -48.84
C GLY A 42 -18.21 33.51 -47.41
N SER A 43 -18.95 33.04 -46.39
CA SER A 43 -18.63 33.29 -44.99
C SER A 43 -17.56 32.30 -44.46
N PRO A 44 -16.56 32.75 -43.67
CA PRO A 44 -15.47 31.90 -43.20
C PRO A 44 -15.95 30.69 -42.38
N GLY A 45 -15.68 29.49 -42.91
CA GLY A 45 -16.00 28.22 -42.25
C GLY A 45 -17.44 27.72 -42.47
N VAL A 46 -18.15 28.27 -43.45
CA VAL A 46 -19.37 27.68 -44.03
C VAL A 46 -18.95 26.74 -45.16
N ASP A 47 -19.38 25.48 -45.09
CA ASP A 47 -19.09 24.51 -46.14
C ASP A 47 -20.28 24.31 -47.09
N GLN A 48 -20.06 23.52 -48.14
CA GLN A 48 -21.10 23.25 -49.15
C GLN A 48 -22.32 22.51 -48.58
N ALA A 49 -22.15 21.75 -47.49
CA ALA A 49 -23.24 21.05 -46.83
C ALA A 49 -24.13 22.01 -46.04
N ASP A 50 -23.54 23.04 -45.43
CA ASP A 50 -24.28 24.10 -44.73
C ASP A 50 -25.12 24.95 -45.71
N VAL A 51 -24.56 25.29 -46.87
CA VAL A 51 -25.30 26.01 -47.93
C VAL A 51 -26.43 25.14 -48.49
N LEU A 52 -26.18 23.84 -48.68
CA LEU A 52 -27.20 22.89 -49.12
C LEU A 52 -28.30 22.69 -48.07
N LEU A 53 -27.95 22.79 -46.79
CA LEU A 53 -28.91 22.74 -45.68
C LEU A 53 -29.81 23.99 -45.68
N LEU A 54 -29.23 25.18 -45.86
CA LEU A 54 -29.98 26.45 -46.00
C LEU A 54 -30.92 26.40 -47.23
N HIS A 55 -30.43 25.96 -48.38
CA HIS A 55 -31.24 25.81 -49.60
C HIS A 55 -32.41 24.83 -49.41
N LYS A 56 -32.14 23.64 -48.85
CA LYS A 56 -33.20 22.65 -48.54
C LYS A 56 -34.21 23.16 -47.53
N PHE A 57 -33.79 24.04 -46.63
CA PHE A 57 -34.65 24.66 -45.65
C PHE A 57 -35.56 25.71 -46.31
N LYS A 58 -35.02 26.57 -47.17
CA LYS A 58 -35.78 27.59 -47.94
C LYS A 58 -36.80 26.99 -48.91
N GLU A 59 -36.48 25.88 -49.59
CA GLU A 59 -37.43 25.21 -50.49
C GLU A 59 -38.65 24.63 -49.76
N ARG A 60 -38.50 24.30 -48.47
CA ARG A 60 -39.53 23.56 -47.71
C ARG A 60 -40.43 24.46 -46.87
N ILE A 61 -39.96 25.64 -46.47
CA ILE A 61 -40.75 26.60 -45.68
C ILE A 61 -42.06 27.03 -46.35
N PRO A 62 -42.12 27.37 -47.65
CA PRO A 62 -43.38 27.76 -48.30
C PRO A 62 -44.46 26.68 -48.23
N SER A 63 -44.07 25.39 -48.20
CA SER A 63 -45.01 24.27 -48.02
C SER A 63 -45.50 24.08 -46.59
N MET A 64 -44.83 24.72 -45.62
CA MET A 64 -45.11 24.64 -44.18
C MET A 64 -45.71 25.93 -43.62
N LEU A 65 -45.64 27.06 -44.33
CA LEU A 65 -46.24 28.33 -43.93
C LEU A 65 -47.71 28.19 -43.52
N PRO A 66 -48.57 27.44 -44.26
CA PRO A 66 -49.96 27.25 -43.86
C PRO A 66 -50.11 26.50 -42.53
N MET A 67 -49.20 25.58 -42.20
CA MET A 67 -49.19 24.84 -40.92
C MET A 67 -48.63 25.69 -39.76
N LEU A 68 -47.64 26.54 -40.04
CA LEU A 68 -47.02 27.43 -39.06
C LEU A 68 -47.91 28.65 -38.78
N GLU A 69 -48.60 29.19 -39.78
CA GLU A 69 -49.67 30.19 -39.61
C GLU A 69 -50.85 29.59 -38.84
N ASP A 70 -51.23 28.33 -39.09
CA ASP A 70 -52.27 27.65 -38.31
C ASP A 70 -51.83 27.36 -36.86
N ALA A 71 -50.54 27.16 -36.60
CA ALA A 71 -50.00 27.05 -35.24
C ALA A 71 -49.82 28.40 -34.54
N TYR A 72 -49.46 29.46 -35.28
CA TYR A 72 -49.30 30.82 -34.77
C TYR A 72 -50.64 31.51 -34.52
N ASN A 73 -51.64 31.29 -35.39
CA ASN A 73 -53.02 31.73 -35.18
C ASN A 73 -53.66 31.01 -33.98
N ARG A 74 -53.36 29.71 -33.78
CA ARG A 74 -53.71 28.98 -32.55
C ARG A 74 -53.01 29.54 -31.29
N HIS A 75 -51.84 30.15 -31.45
CA HIS A 75 -51.09 30.79 -30.36
C HIS A 75 -51.57 32.23 -30.06
N LEU A 76 -52.11 32.93 -31.05
CA LEU A 76 -52.70 34.27 -30.93
C LEU A 76 -54.14 34.25 -30.38
N ASP A 77 -54.89 33.17 -30.62
CA ASP A 77 -56.22 32.96 -30.02
C ASP A 77 -56.16 32.83 -28.48
N LEU A 78 -54.99 32.49 -27.90
CA LEU A 78 -54.78 32.47 -26.45
C LEU A 78 -54.71 33.87 -25.82
N ASN A 79 -54.43 34.92 -26.60
CA ASN A 79 -54.32 36.30 -26.08
C ASN A 79 -55.64 37.10 -26.16
N ASN A 80 -56.72 36.51 -26.70
CA ASN A 80 -58.01 37.18 -26.87
C ASN A 80 -59.18 36.46 -26.18
N ILE A 81 -58.93 35.78 -25.07
CA ILE A 81 -60.00 35.18 -24.25
C ILE A 81 -60.21 36.03 -23.00
N SER A 82 -61.08 37.03 -23.14
CA SER A 82 -61.49 37.92 -22.03
C SER A 82 -62.35 37.23 -20.96
N ASP A 83 -62.50 35.90 -20.99
CA ASP A 83 -63.22 35.10 -19.98
C ASP A 83 -62.42 33.91 -19.40
N ALA A 84 -61.14 33.69 -19.76
CA ALA A 84 -60.32 32.56 -19.28
C ALA A 84 -59.39 32.87 -18.09
N SER A 85 -59.38 34.10 -17.57
CA SER A 85 -58.46 34.48 -16.48
C SER A 85 -58.61 33.62 -15.22
N SER A 86 -59.80 33.06 -14.96
CA SER A 86 -60.04 32.28 -13.74
C SER A 86 -59.42 30.88 -13.74
N PHE A 87 -59.12 30.26 -14.89
CA PHE A 87 -58.58 28.89 -14.95
C PHE A 87 -57.06 28.87 -14.78
N TYR A 88 -56.36 29.75 -15.49
CA TYR A 88 -54.89 29.81 -15.44
C TYR A 88 -54.36 30.31 -14.08
N ASP A 89 -55.18 31.04 -13.33
CA ASP A 89 -54.85 31.51 -11.97
C ASP A 89 -55.22 30.49 -10.87
N LEU A 90 -55.79 29.33 -11.23
CA LEU A 90 -56.00 28.23 -10.26
C LEU A 90 -54.66 27.72 -9.76
N SER A 91 -54.60 27.36 -8.48
CA SER A 91 -53.45 26.63 -7.97
C SER A 91 -53.34 25.30 -8.70
N PHE A 92 -52.13 24.93 -9.10
CA PHE A 92 -51.95 23.64 -9.76
C PHE A 92 -52.24 22.44 -8.84
N SER A 93 -52.27 22.67 -7.52
CA SER A 93 -52.70 21.66 -6.55
C SER A 93 -54.21 21.33 -6.66
N ALA A 94 -54.99 22.19 -7.32
CA ALA A 94 -56.42 22.01 -7.57
C ALA A 94 -56.74 21.39 -8.94
N LEU A 95 -55.73 21.14 -9.79
CA LEU A 95 -55.89 20.48 -11.09
C LEU A 95 -56.18 18.99 -10.89
N ALA A 96 -57.36 18.54 -11.33
CA ALA A 96 -57.69 17.12 -11.40
C ALA A 96 -56.99 16.50 -12.63
N VAL A 97 -55.79 15.95 -12.42
CA VAL A 97 -54.95 15.37 -13.46
C VAL A 97 -54.69 13.88 -13.22
N SER A 98 -54.13 13.20 -14.23
CA SER A 98 -53.70 11.81 -14.08
C SER A 98 -52.67 11.68 -12.93
N LYS A 99 -52.56 10.48 -12.36
CA LYS A 99 -51.65 10.21 -11.24
C LYS A 99 -50.18 10.48 -11.58
N GLU A 100 -49.82 10.37 -12.85
CA GLU A 100 -48.49 10.72 -13.37
C GLU A 100 -48.22 12.23 -13.25
N TYR A 101 -49.19 13.06 -13.64
CA TYR A 101 -49.08 14.51 -13.55
C TYR A 101 -49.18 15.00 -12.11
N GLU A 102 -50.00 14.39 -11.24
CA GLU A 102 -50.00 14.73 -9.81
C GLU A 102 -48.60 14.60 -9.17
N ASN A 103 -47.83 13.59 -9.60
CA ASN A 103 -46.49 13.35 -9.09
C ASN A 103 -45.48 14.39 -9.62
N LEU A 104 -45.58 14.78 -10.89
CA LEU A 104 -44.84 15.90 -11.45
C LEU A 104 -45.15 17.20 -10.70
N LEU A 105 -46.43 17.50 -10.44
CA LEU A 105 -46.87 18.68 -9.72
C LEU A 105 -46.36 18.72 -8.28
N LYS A 106 -46.39 17.59 -7.57
CA LYS A 106 -45.79 17.44 -6.23
C LYS A 106 -44.27 17.63 -6.26
N ARG A 107 -43.60 17.18 -7.32
CA ARG A 107 -42.15 17.37 -7.50
C ARG A 107 -41.81 18.83 -7.74
N ILE A 108 -42.56 19.53 -8.59
CA ILE A 108 -42.48 20.96 -8.84
C ILE A 108 -42.68 21.75 -7.54
N ALA A 109 -43.71 21.44 -6.76
CA ALA A 109 -43.95 22.07 -5.45
C ALA A 109 -42.79 21.86 -4.46
N LYS A 110 -42.18 20.67 -4.44
CA LYS A 110 -40.99 20.40 -3.62
C LYS A 110 -39.74 21.14 -4.10
N LEU A 111 -39.59 21.35 -5.40
CA LEU A 111 -38.48 22.13 -5.97
C LEU A 111 -38.60 23.61 -5.60
N ASN A 112 -39.81 24.18 -5.62
CA ASN A 112 -40.06 25.54 -5.14
C ASN A 112 -39.70 25.74 -3.65
N ALA A 113 -39.80 24.68 -2.84
CA ALA A 113 -39.41 24.71 -1.44
C ALA A 113 -37.88 24.57 -1.23
N ASP A 114 -37.10 24.25 -2.26
CA ASP A 114 -35.64 24.12 -2.20
C ASP A 114 -34.96 25.47 -2.49
N PRO A 115 -34.23 26.07 -1.53
CA PRO A 115 -33.52 27.33 -1.74
C PRO A 115 -32.38 27.25 -2.77
N ALA A 116 -32.00 26.05 -3.23
CA ALA A 116 -31.04 25.84 -4.30
C ALA A 116 -31.67 25.76 -5.71
N CYS A 117 -33.00 25.80 -5.83
CA CYS A 117 -33.68 25.83 -7.12
C CYS A 117 -33.38 27.16 -7.85
N PRO A 118 -32.91 27.13 -9.11
CA PRO A 118 -32.48 28.34 -9.82
C PRO A 118 -33.64 29.25 -10.26
N PHE A 119 -34.90 28.84 -10.06
CA PHE A 119 -36.09 29.58 -10.44
C PHE A 119 -37.28 29.26 -9.52
N ASP A 120 -38.18 30.24 -9.37
CA ASP A 120 -39.41 30.16 -8.59
C ASP A 120 -40.58 29.89 -9.54
N ILE A 121 -41.19 28.71 -9.45
CA ILE A 121 -42.30 28.32 -10.32
C ILE A 121 -43.58 28.83 -9.68
N GLU A 122 -44.33 29.71 -10.35
CA GLU A 122 -45.62 30.17 -9.82
C GLU A 122 -46.53 28.96 -9.51
N GLU A 123 -47.14 28.91 -8.32
CA GLU A 123 -47.99 27.79 -7.88
C GLU A 123 -49.36 27.73 -8.58
N THR A 124 -49.43 28.15 -9.84
CA THR A 124 -50.63 28.27 -10.65
C THR A 124 -50.54 27.39 -11.89
N VAL A 125 -51.68 27.13 -12.54
CA VAL A 125 -51.72 26.47 -13.85
C VAL A 125 -50.91 27.27 -14.89
N ARG A 126 -50.94 28.60 -14.78
CA ARG A 126 -50.09 29.53 -15.55
C ARG A 126 -48.61 29.25 -15.35
N GLY A 127 -48.16 29.05 -14.11
CA GLY A 127 -46.76 28.77 -13.77
C GLY A 127 -46.22 27.47 -14.36
N ILE A 128 -47.08 26.45 -14.55
CA ILE A 128 -46.68 25.21 -15.23
C ILE A 128 -46.73 25.37 -16.75
N ALA A 129 -47.75 26.06 -17.27
CA ALA A 129 -47.89 26.31 -18.70
C ALA A 129 -46.72 27.15 -19.25
N SER A 130 -46.14 28.03 -18.42
CA SER A 130 -45.00 28.88 -18.76
C SER A 130 -43.63 28.30 -18.37
N LEU A 131 -43.58 27.13 -17.72
CA LEU A 131 -42.33 26.53 -17.27
C LEU A 131 -41.45 26.11 -18.45
N ASP A 132 -40.27 26.72 -18.60
CA ASP A 132 -39.36 26.39 -19.69
C ASP A 132 -38.78 24.99 -19.51
N VAL A 133 -39.13 24.08 -20.45
CA VAL A 133 -38.68 22.68 -20.47
C VAL A 133 -37.15 22.57 -20.52
N SER A 134 -36.48 23.50 -21.19
CA SER A 134 -35.02 23.54 -21.32
C SER A 134 -34.31 23.99 -20.04
N LEU A 135 -34.99 24.80 -19.20
CA LEU A 135 -34.51 25.13 -17.86
C LEU A 135 -34.87 24.03 -16.86
N PHE A 136 -36.04 23.43 -17.00
CA PHE A 136 -36.50 22.31 -16.16
C PHE A 136 -35.59 21.08 -16.29
N CYS A 137 -35.12 20.76 -17.49
CA CYS A 137 -34.16 19.66 -17.69
C CYS A 137 -32.76 19.92 -17.12
N GLN A 138 -32.42 21.19 -16.83
CA GLN A 138 -31.14 21.58 -16.23
C GLN A 138 -31.20 21.59 -14.70
N VAL A 139 -32.39 21.46 -14.10
CA VAL A 139 -32.54 21.37 -12.64
C VAL A 139 -31.95 20.05 -12.16
N ARG A 140 -31.11 20.15 -11.13
CA ARG A 140 -30.52 18.98 -10.47
C ARG A 140 -31.66 18.06 -10.01
N ALA A 141 -31.59 16.77 -10.36
CA ALA A 141 -32.59 15.75 -9.99
C ALA A 141 -33.94 15.80 -10.74
N ILE A 142 -33.91 16.15 -12.03
CA ILE A 142 -35.02 15.96 -12.98
C ILE A 142 -34.58 14.99 -14.09
N GLY A 143 -35.04 13.74 -14.01
CA GLY A 143 -34.87 12.75 -15.07
C GLY A 143 -35.72 13.04 -16.31
N THR A 144 -35.38 12.43 -17.44
CA THR A 144 -36.07 12.60 -18.73
C THR A 144 -37.56 12.29 -18.65
N THR A 145 -37.96 11.40 -17.73
CA THR A 145 -39.37 11.05 -17.50
C THR A 145 -40.17 12.22 -16.96
N TYR A 146 -39.66 12.97 -15.99
CA TYR A 146 -40.33 14.18 -15.50
C TYR A 146 -40.37 15.28 -16.57
N VAL A 147 -39.31 15.40 -17.38
CA VAL A 147 -39.29 16.33 -18.52
C VAL A 147 -40.38 15.97 -19.53
N GLN A 148 -40.53 14.68 -19.85
CA GLN A 148 -41.55 14.21 -20.78
C GLN A 148 -42.97 14.37 -20.20
N SER A 149 -43.17 14.07 -18.92
CA SER A 149 -44.46 14.31 -18.26
C SER A 149 -44.80 15.81 -18.23
N LEU A 150 -43.82 16.70 -18.12
CA LEU A 150 -44.03 18.16 -18.22
C LEU A 150 -44.45 18.57 -19.62
N ILE A 151 -43.73 18.11 -20.66
CA ILE A 151 -44.08 18.37 -22.05
C ILE A 151 -45.51 17.90 -22.35
N ASN A 152 -45.84 16.69 -21.91
CA ASN A 152 -47.17 16.12 -22.15
C ASN A 152 -48.25 16.93 -21.41
N LEU A 153 -48.03 17.26 -20.12
CA LEU A 153 -48.97 18.08 -19.34
C LEU A 153 -49.17 19.47 -19.97
N GLN A 154 -48.10 20.14 -20.40
CA GLN A 154 -48.18 21.44 -21.08
C GLN A 154 -48.99 21.38 -22.37
N SER A 155 -48.89 20.28 -23.13
CA SER A 155 -49.68 20.06 -24.34
C SER A 155 -51.17 19.77 -24.06
N GLU A 156 -51.51 19.25 -22.87
CA GLU A 156 -52.87 18.89 -22.47
C GLU A 156 -53.63 20.05 -21.77
N ILE A 157 -52.92 21.00 -21.14
CA ILE A 157 -53.52 22.14 -20.42
C ILE A 157 -54.57 22.92 -21.24
N PRO A 158 -54.35 23.25 -22.53
CA PRO A 158 -55.36 23.95 -23.34
C PRO A 158 -56.66 23.15 -23.50
N ALA A 159 -56.57 21.83 -23.68
CA ALA A 159 -57.74 20.96 -23.79
C ALA A 159 -58.49 20.80 -22.46
N ILE A 160 -57.77 20.87 -21.34
CA ILE A 160 -58.36 20.87 -19.98
C ILE A 160 -59.09 22.20 -19.71
N ALA A 161 -58.57 23.32 -20.23
CA ALA A 161 -59.17 24.64 -20.10
C ALA A 161 -60.50 24.78 -20.87
N ASP A 162 -60.61 24.21 -22.08
CA ASP A 162 -61.80 24.30 -22.94
C ASP A 162 -62.97 23.37 -22.53
N GLY A 163 -62.72 22.38 -21.66
CA GLY A 163 -63.66 21.28 -21.38
C GLY A 163 -64.19 21.19 -19.94
N TYR A 164 -63.99 22.19 -19.08
CA TYR A 164 -64.23 22.04 -17.63
C TYR A 164 -65.72 21.84 -17.26
N LYS A 165 -66.13 20.57 -17.13
CA LYS A 165 -67.26 20.14 -16.30
C LYS A 165 -66.77 19.11 -15.27
N PRO A 166 -67.23 19.17 -14.00
CA PRO A 166 -66.84 18.22 -12.98
C PRO A 166 -67.30 16.82 -13.35
N ARG A 167 -66.36 15.87 -13.39
CA ARG A 167 -66.60 14.46 -13.67
C ARG A 167 -67.17 13.80 -12.40
N GLU A 168 -68.37 13.24 -12.50
CA GLU A 168 -68.88 12.30 -11.49
C GLU A 168 -67.99 11.04 -11.46
N PRO A 169 -67.89 10.35 -10.31
CA PRO A 169 -67.04 9.18 -10.18
C PRO A 169 -67.58 8.02 -11.03
N ASP A 170 -66.85 7.68 -12.10
CA ASP A 170 -67.09 6.48 -12.89
C ASP A 170 -66.91 5.24 -12.01
N SER A 171 -67.99 4.47 -11.91
CA SER A 171 -68.00 3.12 -11.37
C SER A 171 -67.57 2.14 -12.45
N ASP A 172 -66.28 1.82 -12.51
CA ASP A 172 -65.82 0.69 -13.32
C ASP A 172 -66.19 -0.63 -12.61
N LYS A 173 -67.34 -1.18 -13.01
CA LYS A 173 -67.62 -2.61 -12.96
C LYS A 173 -67.25 -3.19 -14.32
N ASP A 174 -66.05 -3.75 -14.42
CA ASP A 174 -65.72 -4.66 -15.51
C ASP A 174 -66.40 -6.01 -15.27
N GLU A 175 -67.47 -6.25 -16.03
CA GLU A 175 -67.91 -7.61 -16.39
C GLU A 175 -66.90 -8.19 -17.39
N TYR A 176 -66.12 -9.19 -16.96
CA TYR A 176 -65.52 -10.15 -17.87
C TYR A 176 -66.11 -11.52 -17.57
N SER A 177 -66.95 -11.98 -18.49
CA SER A 177 -67.35 -13.38 -18.60
C SER A 177 -66.14 -14.24 -19.00
N GLU A 178 -66.09 -15.43 -18.40
CA GLU A 178 -65.01 -16.41 -18.45
C GLU A 178 -64.72 -16.93 -19.87
N PRO A 179 -63.50 -17.43 -20.08
CA PRO A 179 -63.38 -18.88 -20.06
C PRO A 179 -62.37 -19.38 -19.01
N ILE A 180 -62.75 -20.47 -18.36
CA ILE A 180 -61.88 -21.32 -17.52
C ILE A 180 -60.74 -21.83 -18.42
N PHE A 181 -59.51 -21.45 -18.11
CA PHE A 181 -58.33 -21.86 -18.87
C PHE A 181 -57.81 -23.23 -18.38
N ASP A 182 -57.55 -24.11 -19.35
CA ASP A 182 -56.97 -25.44 -19.16
C ASP A 182 -55.46 -25.33 -18.91
N SER A 183 -55.01 -25.85 -17.76
CA SER A 183 -53.61 -25.86 -17.33
C SER A 183 -52.68 -26.71 -18.22
N SER A 184 -53.21 -27.37 -19.26
CA SER A 184 -52.48 -28.24 -20.18
C SER A 184 -51.66 -27.53 -21.28
N LYS A 185 -51.69 -26.19 -21.38
CA LYS A 185 -51.00 -25.42 -22.45
C LYS A 185 -50.06 -24.33 -21.92
N ILE A 186 -49.06 -24.69 -21.12
CA ILE A 186 -47.90 -23.83 -20.88
C ILE A 186 -46.99 -23.97 -22.12
N PRO A 187 -46.67 -22.90 -22.85
CA PRO A 187 -45.78 -23.00 -24.02
C PRO A 187 -44.41 -23.56 -23.61
N GLU A 188 -43.72 -24.27 -24.52
CA GLU A 188 -42.31 -24.62 -24.34
C GLU A 188 -41.51 -23.30 -24.31
N VAL A 189 -41.25 -22.80 -23.10
CA VAL A 189 -40.54 -21.54 -22.90
C VAL A 189 -39.04 -21.80 -23.11
N PRO A 190 -38.31 -20.94 -23.84
CA PRO A 190 -36.86 -21.09 -24.05
C PRO A 190 -36.02 -21.05 -22.75
N TYR A 191 -36.63 -20.70 -21.61
CA TYR A 191 -35.96 -20.50 -20.33
C TYR A 191 -36.62 -21.35 -19.24
N GLU A 192 -35.83 -21.93 -18.33
CA GLU A 192 -36.39 -22.60 -17.15
C GLU A 192 -37.13 -21.58 -16.29
N LEU A 193 -38.40 -21.83 -16.00
CA LEU A 193 -39.27 -20.95 -15.19
C LEU A 193 -38.70 -20.65 -13.80
N SER A 194 -37.81 -21.51 -13.29
CA SER A 194 -37.06 -21.33 -12.04
C SER A 194 -36.15 -20.10 -12.04
N TYR A 195 -35.76 -19.58 -13.20
CA TYR A 195 -34.94 -18.38 -13.31
C TYR A 195 -35.73 -17.09 -13.54
N CYS A 196 -37.05 -17.20 -13.73
CA CYS A 196 -37.94 -16.06 -13.95
C CYS A 196 -38.56 -15.60 -12.62
N PHE A 197 -38.58 -14.29 -12.42
CA PHE A 197 -39.09 -13.62 -11.22
C PHE A 197 -40.06 -12.51 -11.60
N LEU A 198 -40.92 -12.13 -10.67
CA LEU A 198 -41.86 -11.03 -10.87
C LEU A 198 -41.21 -9.68 -10.56
N ASN A 199 -41.36 -8.74 -11.49
CA ASN A 199 -41.09 -7.33 -11.27
C ASN A 199 -42.25 -6.69 -10.50
N ARG A 200 -42.02 -6.28 -9.26
CA ARG A 200 -43.06 -5.70 -8.39
C ARG A 200 -43.61 -4.37 -8.90
N SER A 201 -42.82 -3.61 -9.67
CA SER A 201 -43.30 -2.34 -10.24
C SER A 201 -44.42 -2.54 -11.27
N GLN A 202 -44.53 -3.72 -11.87
CA GLN A 202 -45.52 -4.04 -12.88
C GLN A 202 -46.78 -4.73 -12.32
N LEU A 203 -46.84 -4.92 -10.99
CA LEU A 203 -47.96 -5.59 -10.33
C LEU A 203 -49.07 -4.60 -9.96
N LEU A 204 -50.31 -5.05 -10.08
CA LEU A 204 -51.47 -4.29 -9.60
C LEU A 204 -51.51 -4.27 -8.07
N PRO A 205 -52.09 -3.25 -7.41
CA PRO A 205 -52.15 -3.16 -5.94
C PRO A 205 -52.80 -4.36 -5.25
N ALA A 206 -53.75 -5.02 -5.91
CA ALA A 206 -54.37 -6.26 -5.41
C ALA A 206 -53.40 -7.46 -5.48
N GLN A 207 -52.57 -7.53 -6.52
CA GLN A 207 -51.56 -8.57 -6.73
C GLN A 207 -50.40 -8.40 -5.74
N VAL A 208 -49.94 -7.17 -5.49
CA VAL A 208 -48.93 -6.90 -4.44
C VAL A 208 -49.41 -7.37 -3.06
N ARG A 209 -50.68 -7.08 -2.73
CA ARG A 209 -51.30 -7.54 -1.47
C ARG A 209 -51.40 -9.07 -1.39
N LEU A 210 -51.71 -9.73 -2.51
CA LEU A 210 -51.71 -11.19 -2.61
C LEU A 210 -50.32 -11.76 -2.35
N LEU A 211 -49.29 -11.29 -3.07
CA LEU A 211 -47.92 -11.78 -2.89
C LEU A 211 -47.44 -11.61 -1.44
N GLY A 212 -47.75 -10.47 -0.82
CA GLY A 212 -47.42 -10.24 0.59
C GLY A 212 -48.19 -11.15 1.58
N LYS A 213 -49.33 -11.72 1.19
CA LYS A 213 -50.01 -12.77 1.97
C LYS A 213 -49.37 -14.14 1.74
N LEU A 214 -49.00 -14.46 0.50
CA LEU A 214 -48.32 -15.70 0.15
C LEU A 214 -46.95 -15.82 0.85
N GLU A 215 -46.13 -14.76 0.82
CA GLU A 215 -44.83 -14.72 1.52
C GLU A 215 -44.97 -14.95 3.03
N ARG A 216 -46.01 -14.37 3.66
CA ARG A 216 -46.27 -14.55 5.10
C ARG A 216 -46.64 -15.98 5.49
N ASN A 217 -47.06 -16.80 4.53
CA ASN A 217 -47.38 -18.21 4.72
C ASN A 217 -46.25 -19.12 4.20
N ASN A 218 -45.04 -18.59 3.97
CA ASN A 218 -43.87 -19.31 3.48
C ASN A 218 -44.09 -20.03 2.13
N ILE A 219 -44.93 -19.46 1.26
CA ILE A 219 -45.13 -19.95 -0.11
C ILE A 219 -44.09 -19.29 -1.01
N ASP A 220 -43.35 -20.10 -1.76
CA ASP A 220 -42.36 -19.62 -2.73
C ASP A 220 -43.07 -18.89 -3.89
N LEU A 221 -42.50 -17.77 -4.32
CA LEU A 221 -43.07 -16.87 -5.31
C LEU A 221 -42.38 -16.96 -6.67
N ASP A 222 -41.59 -18.00 -6.93
CA ASP A 222 -41.12 -18.26 -8.29
C ASP A 222 -42.29 -18.47 -9.27
N VAL A 223 -42.01 -18.21 -10.55
CA VAL A 223 -43.04 -18.21 -11.59
C VAL A 223 -43.68 -19.59 -11.76
N ALA A 224 -42.90 -20.68 -11.60
CA ALA A 224 -43.41 -22.04 -11.73
C ALA A 224 -44.42 -22.37 -10.62
N ASN A 225 -44.08 -22.04 -9.38
CA ASN A 225 -44.93 -22.23 -8.21
C ASN A 225 -46.19 -21.36 -8.27
N LEU A 226 -46.07 -20.11 -8.72
CA LEU A 226 -47.22 -19.24 -8.93
C LEU A 226 -48.18 -19.77 -9.98
N LEU A 227 -47.69 -20.38 -11.06
CA LEU A 227 -48.53 -21.03 -12.08
C LEU A 227 -49.14 -22.36 -11.57
N ALA A 228 -48.44 -23.07 -10.68
CA ALA A 228 -48.89 -24.34 -10.10
C ALA A 228 -49.84 -24.21 -8.90
N LEU A 229 -50.07 -22.99 -8.40
CA LEU A 229 -51.01 -22.69 -7.32
C LEU A 229 -52.45 -22.82 -7.82
N THR A 230 -53.21 -23.69 -7.17
CA THR A 230 -54.65 -23.87 -7.41
C THR A 230 -55.47 -23.36 -6.22
N PRO A 231 -56.74 -23.00 -6.43
CA PRO A 231 -57.64 -22.63 -5.33
C PRO A 231 -57.66 -23.65 -4.20
N ASP A 232 -57.70 -24.95 -4.52
CA ASP A 232 -57.73 -26.05 -3.55
C ASP A 232 -56.48 -26.09 -2.66
N LYS A 233 -55.30 -25.81 -3.24
CA LYS A 233 -54.04 -25.73 -2.48
C LYS A 233 -54.03 -24.54 -1.52
N LEU A 234 -54.69 -23.43 -1.86
CA LEU A 234 -54.73 -22.22 -1.03
C LEU A 234 -55.77 -22.27 0.09
N VAL A 235 -56.90 -22.95 -0.15
CA VAL A 235 -57.93 -23.17 0.87
C VAL A 235 -57.38 -23.99 2.05
N GLY A 236 -56.43 -24.89 1.80
CA GLY A 236 -55.73 -25.67 2.84
C GLY A 236 -54.94 -24.85 3.87
N TYR A 237 -54.62 -23.57 3.58
CA TYR A 237 -53.90 -22.67 4.50
C TYR A 237 -54.83 -21.81 5.38
N GLY A 238 -56.16 -21.94 5.26
CA GLY A 238 -57.15 -21.28 6.13
C GLY A 238 -57.26 -19.74 6.04
N ALA A 239 -56.42 -19.09 5.23
CA ALA A 239 -56.30 -17.62 5.16
C ALA A 239 -56.66 -17.00 3.78
N PHE A 240 -57.16 -17.80 2.83
CA PHE A 240 -57.38 -17.40 1.45
C PHE A 240 -58.84 -17.67 1.02
N GLY A 241 -59.54 -16.63 0.54
CA GLY A 241 -60.91 -16.69 0.01
C GLY A 241 -61.03 -16.01 -1.38
N GLU A 242 -62.26 -15.76 -1.86
CA GLU A 242 -62.51 -15.17 -3.20
C GLU A 242 -61.72 -13.89 -3.48
N LYS A 243 -61.57 -13.01 -2.48
CA LYS A 243 -60.78 -11.77 -2.57
C LYS A 243 -59.28 -11.99 -2.87
N THR A 244 -58.78 -13.21 -2.75
CA THR A 244 -57.39 -13.61 -3.07
C THR A 244 -57.29 -14.48 -4.33
N LEU A 245 -58.37 -15.17 -4.72
CA LEU A 245 -58.41 -16.01 -5.91
C LEU A 245 -58.46 -15.18 -7.20
N ASN A 246 -59.27 -14.10 -7.24
CA ASN A 246 -59.37 -13.25 -8.44
C ASN A 246 -58.04 -12.54 -8.77
N PRO A 247 -57.31 -11.93 -7.82
CA PRO A 247 -55.98 -11.38 -8.10
C PRO A 247 -54.95 -12.42 -8.53
N LEU A 248 -55.05 -13.66 -8.05
CA LEU A 248 -54.14 -14.75 -8.43
C LEU A 248 -54.39 -15.20 -9.87
N ALA A 249 -55.65 -15.47 -10.23
CA ALA A 249 -56.03 -15.84 -11.59
C ALA A 249 -55.66 -14.74 -12.60
N SER A 250 -55.91 -13.48 -12.24
CA SER A 250 -55.48 -12.32 -13.03
C SER A 250 -53.96 -12.27 -13.22
N LEU A 251 -53.18 -12.53 -12.16
CA LEU A 251 -51.73 -12.55 -12.23
C LEU A 251 -51.22 -13.70 -13.10
N GLN A 252 -51.72 -14.93 -12.90
CA GLN A 252 -51.37 -16.11 -13.69
C GLN A 252 -51.64 -15.87 -15.19
N LYS A 253 -52.77 -15.26 -15.54
CA LYS A 253 -53.08 -14.90 -16.93
C LYS A 253 -52.08 -13.93 -17.54
N ARG A 254 -51.65 -12.90 -16.78
CA ARG A 254 -50.62 -11.95 -17.23
C ARG A 254 -49.26 -12.61 -17.41
N ILE A 255 -48.87 -13.48 -16.48
CA ILE A 255 -47.63 -14.27 -16.55
C ILE A 255 -47.64 -15.13 -17.83
N ILE A 256 -48.70 -15.90 -18.06
CA ILE A 256 -48.80 -16.78 -19.25
C ILE A 256 -48.73 -15.97 -20.55
N LYS A 257 -49.44 -14.84 -20.60
CA LYS A 257 -49.38 -13.95 -21.76
C LYS A 257 -47.94 -13.51 -22.05
N GLU A 258 -47.23 -13.04 -21.04
CA GLU A 258 -45.86 -12.55 -21.22
C GLU A 258 -44.88 -13.69 -21.56
N LEU A 259 -45.05 -14.88 -20.99
CA LEU A 259 -44.27 -16.06 -21.38
C LEU A 259 -44.47 -16.43 -22.87
N HIS A 260 -45.69 -16.25 -23.40
CA HIS A 260 -45.98 -16.42 -24.81
C HIS A 260 -45.33 -15.31 -25.67
N ASP A 261 -45.37 -14.06 -25.20
CA ASP A 261 -44.71 -12.94 -25.89
C ASP A 261 -43.18 -13.14 -25.92
N ILE A 262 -42.60 -13.74 -24.88
CA ILE A 262 -41.17 -14.11 -24.83
C ILE A 262 -40.86 -15.27 -25.78
N SER A 263 -41.66 -16.34 -25.78
CA SER A 263 -41.40 -17.51 -26.65
C SER A 263 -41.57 -17.18 -28.14
N SER A 264 -42.41 -16.21 -28.47
CA SER A 264 -42.61 -15.68 -29.83
C SER A 264 -41.60 -14.60 -30.22
N GLY A 265 -40.71 -14.18 -29.31
CA GLY A 265 -39.69 -13.15 -29.57
C GLY A 265 -40.23 -11.72 -29.63
N LEU A 266 -41.49 -11.49 -29.25
CA LEU A 266 -42.11 -10.17 -29.16
C LEU A 266 -41.64 -9.38 -27.93
N SER A 267 -41.22 -10.07 -26.87
CA SER A 267 -40.65 -9.50 -25.65
C SER A 267 -39.28 -10.10 -25.34
N LYS A 268 -38.38 -9.30 -24.79
CA LYS A 268 -37.04 -9.73 -24.35
C LYS A 268 -36.87 -9.51 -22.84
N LEU A 269 -36.17 -10.44 -22.20
CA LEU A 269 -35.80 -10.39 -20.77
C LEU A 269 -34.39 -9.79 -20.59
N ASP A 270 -34.09 -8.72 -21.30
CA ASP A 270 -32.79 -8.02 -21.31
C ASP A 270 -32.80 -6.69 -20.56
N GLY A 271 -33.91 -6.38 -19.85
CA GLY A 271 -34.02 -5.19 -19.01
C GLY A 271 -34.25 -3.88 -19.76
N THR A 272 -34.26 -3.89 -21.10
CA THR A 272 -34.46 -2.66 -21.89
C THR A 272 -35.89 -2.12 -21.79
N CYS A 273 -36.86 -3.00 -21.58
CA CYS A 273 -38.28 -2.68 -21.49
C CYS A 273 -38.87 -3.02 -20.12
N LYS A 274 -39.96 -2.35 -19.74
CA LYS A 274 -40.72 -2.65 -18.52
C LYS A 274 -41.52 -3.93 -18.73
N CYS A 275 -41.00 -5.03 -18.20
CA CYS A 275 -41.61 -6.36 -18.24
C CYS A 275 -42.07 -6.78 -16.84
N LEU A 276 -43.18 -7.53 -16.79
CA LEU A 276 -43.67 -8.12 -15.54
C LEU A 276 -42.78 -9.28 -15.10
N LEU A 277 -42.10 -9.94 -16.04
CA LEU A 277 -41.07 -10.95 -15.78
C LEU A 277 -39.67 -10.38 -15.91
N VAL A 278 -38.77 -10.82 -15.02
CA VAL A 278 -37.32 -10.56 -15.08
C VAL A 278 -36.57 -11.88 -14.92
N THR A 279 -35.41 -12.01 -15.53
CA THR A 279 -34.59 -13.22 -15.45
C THR A 279 -33.38 -13.04 -14.54
N SER A 280 -33.01 -14.12 -13.86
CA SER A 280 -31.74 -14.23 -13.13
C SER A 280 -30.60 -14.82 -13.96
N VAL A 281 -30.88 -15.26 -15.20
CA VAL A 281 -29.85 -15.69 -16.16
C VAL A 281 -29.05 -14.46 -16.58
N TYR A 282 -27.73 -14.57 -16.54
CA TYR A 282 -26.85 -13.48 -16.90
C TYR A 282 -26.94 -13.10 -18.38
N TYR A 283 -26.97 -11.80 -18.62
CA TYR A 283 -26.77 -11.16 -19.91
C TYR A 283 -25.95 -9.89 -19.69
N ASP A 284 -25.13 -9.56 -20.68
CA ASP A 284 -24.30 -8.36 -20.66
C ASP A 284 -25.15 -7.13 -20.98
N ILE A 285 -24.91 -6.03 -20.26
CA ILE A 285 -25.61 -4.76 -20.40
C ILE A 285 -24.55 -3.68 -20.51
N SER A 286 -24.66 -2.83 -21.54
CA SER A 286 -23.83 -1.63 -21.63
C SER A 286 -23.98 -0.81 -20.36
N LEU A 287 -22.87 -0.32 -19.78
CA LEU A 287 -22.92 0.43 -18.54
C LEU A 287 -23.63 1.78 -18.69
N ASP A 288 -23.61 2.37 -19.88
CA ASP A 288 -24.36 3.59 -20.19
C ASP A 288 -25.87 3.34 -20.16
N ASP A 289 -26.32 2.18 -20.69
CA ASP A 289 -27.73 1.78 -20.62
C ASP A 289 -28.11 1.41 -19.19
N LEU A 290 -27.21 0.71 -18.48
CA LEU A 290 -27.40 0.31 -17.08
C LEU A 290 -27.60 1.53 -16.17
N ASP A 291 -26.81 2.58 -16.35
CA ASP A 291 -26.89 3.81 -15.57
C ASP A 291 -28.27 4.46 -15.69
N ASN A 292 -28.76 4.61 -16.93
CA ASN A 292 -30.06 5.21 -17.22
C ASN A 292 -31.23 4.33 -16.77
N ILE A 293 -31.15 3.02 -16.99
CA ILE A 293 -32.17 2.05 -16.56
C ILE A 293 -32.33 2.09 -15.04
N LEU A 294 -31.22 2.05 -14.31
CA LEU A 294 -31.25 2.08 -12.84
C LEU A 294 -31.79 3.41 -12.31
N LEU A 295 -31.41 4.53 -12.91
CA LEU A 295 -31.90 5.83 -12.49
C LEU A 295 -33.42 5.94 -12.67
N ASP A 296 -33.95 5.62 -13.87
CA ASP A 296 -35.40 5.64 -14.13
C ASP A 296 -36.16 4.68 -13.20
N ASP A 297 -35.63 3.48 -12.96
CA ASP A 297 -36.29 2.51 -12.08
C ASP A 297 -36.33 2.97 -10.61
N VAL A 298 -35.26 3.61 -10.12
CA VAL A 298 -35.19 4.15 -8.77
C VAL A 298 -36.16 5.31 -8.61
N GLU A 299 -36.22 6.23 -9.58
CA GLU A 299 -37.17 7.35 -9.56
C GLU A 299 -38.62 6.86 -9.57
N GLN A 300 -38.95 5.90 -10.44
CA GLN A 300 -40.28 5.30 -10.52
C GLN A 300 -40.64 4.57 -9.22
N TYR A 301 -39.70 3.86 -8.62
CA TYR A 301 -39.92 3.23 -7.32
C TYR A 301 -40.22 4.28 -6.25
N LEU A 302 -39.43 5.35 -6.17
CA LEU A 302 -39.65 6.45 -5.23
C LEU A 302 -41.02 7.12 -5.41
N LEU A 303 -41.49 7.25 -6.65
CA LEU A 303 -42.84 7.76 -6.97
C LEU A 303 -43.97 6.84 -6.55
N SER A 304 -43.71 5.53 -6.46
CA SER A 304 -44.70 4.54 -6.01
C SER A 304 -44.90 4.52 -4.49
N LEU A 305 -43.97 5.11 -3.72
CA LEU A 305 -44.00 5.13 -2.26
C LEU A 305 -44.95 6.17 -1.71
N ASP A 306 -45.48 5.91 -0.51
CA ASP A 306 -46.10 6.97 0.30
C ASP A 306 -45.06 8.00 0.74
N GLU A 307 -45.52 9.21 1.04
CA GLU A 307 -44.66 10.36 1.35
C GLU A 307 -43.66 10.09 2.47
N GLN A 308 -44.08 9.39 3.52
CA GLN A 308 -43.21 9.04 4.64
C GLN A 308 -42.12 8.07 4.22
N LYS A 309 -42.45 7.00 3.48
CA LYS A 309 -41.44 6.05 2.98
C LYS A 309 -40.51 6.69 1.96
N GLN A 310 -41.03 7.56 1.10
CA GLN A 310 -40.23 8.30 0.12
C GLN A 310 -39.18 9.16 0.84
N SER A 311 -39.59 9.94 1.85
CA SER A 311 -38.66 10.76 2.63
C SER A 311 -37.65 9.91 3.41
N ILE A 312 -38.06 8.78 4.00
CA ILE A 312 -37.11 7.85 4.64
C ILE A 312 -36.09 7.34 3.63
N ALA A 313 -36.51 6.95 2.43
CA ALA A 313 -35.64 6.42 1.38
C ALA A 313 -34.58 7.44 0.97
N LEU A 314 -35.01 8.64 0.53
CA LEU A 314 -34.13 9.72 0.12
C LEU A 314 -33.09 10.06 1.21
N SER A 315 -33.54 10.20 2.46
CA SER A 315 -32.69 10.69 3.56
C SER A 315 -31.70 9.65 4.04
N ARG A 316 -32.06 8.37 3.96
CA ARG A 316 -31.21 7.26 4.43
C ARG A 316 -30.22 6.81 3.36
N TRP A 317 -30.61 6.88 2.10
CA TRP A 317 -29.71 6.64 0.97
C TRP A 317 -28.77 7.83 0.77
N GLY A 318 -29.22 9.04 1.09
CA GLY A 318 -28.55 10.27 0.66
C GLY A 318 -28.69 10.47 -0.85
N PHE A 319 -29.87 10.13 -1.37
CA PHE A 319 -30.23 10.19 -2.78
C PHE A 319 -30.90 11.54 -3.02
N HIS A 320 -30.24 12.42 -3.78
CA HIS A 320 -30.58 13.84 -4.00
C HIS A 320 -30.63 14.72 -2.75
N GLU A 321 -30.36 14.18 -1.57
CA GLU A 321 -30.32 14.93 -0.33
C GLU A 321 -29.23 14.42 0.61
N LYS A 322 -28.89 15.22 1.61
CA LYS A 322 -27.85 14.87 2.58
C LYS A 322 -28.31 13.70 3.44
N LYS A 323 -27.43 12.70 3.61
CA LYS A 323 -27.74 11.55 4.46
C LYS A 323 -27.98 11.94 5.93
N VAL A 324 -29.14 11.56 6.46
CA VAL A 324 -29.54 11.78 7.86
C VAL A 324 -29.38 10.49 8.66
N ASN A 325 -28.94 10.59 9.91
CA ASN A 325 -28.83 9.42 10.78
C ASN A 325 -30.20 8.97 11.32
N TRP A 326 -30.29 7.71 11.77
CA TRP A 326 -31.56 7.16 12.25
C TRP A 326 -32.17 7.95 13.42
N SER A 327 -31.34 8.49 14.32
CA SER A 327 -31.81 9.16 15.53
C SER A 327 -32.48 10.50 15.21
N GLU A 328 -31.91 11.27 14.29
CA GLU A 328 -32.44 12.54 13.82
C GLU A 328 -33.73 12.32 13.03
N LEU A 329 -33.71 11.39 12.07
CA LEU A 329 -34.86 11.11 11.22
C LEU A 329 -36.02 10.51 12.01
N ALA A 330 -35.74 9.66 13.01
CA ALA A 330 -36.78 9.08 13.87
C ALA A 330 -37.50 10.15 14.70
N LYS A 331 -36.78 11.19 15.17
CA LYS A 331 -37.38 12.34 15.87
C LYS A 331 -38.32 13.13 14.95
N GLN A 332 -37.94 13.37 13.70
CA GLN A 332 -38.76 14.11 12.72
C GLN A 332 -40.11 13.43 12.48
N PHE A 333 -40.14 12.09 12.45
CA PHE A 333 -41.37 11.32 12.19
C PHE A 333 -42.09 10.82 13.46
N GLY A 334 -41.62 11.17 14.66
CA GLY A 334 -42.19 10.65 15.91
C GLY A 334 -42.09 9.12 16.05
N LEU A 335 -41.07 8.50 15.46
CA LEU A 335 -40.85 7.05 15.45
C LEU A 335 -39.72 6.66 16.41
N THR A 336 -39.66 5.37 16.77
CA THR A 336 -38.46 4.82 17.42
C THR A 336 -37.38 4.55 16.36
N ARG A 337 -36.12 4.61 16.79
CA ARG A 337 -34.96 4.28 15.93
C ARG A 337 -35.10 2.90 15.28
N GLU A 338 -35.58 1.91 16.03
CA GLU A 338 -35.76 0.54 15.53
C GLU A 338 -36.92 0.44 14.53
N ALA A 339 -38.04 1.13 14.78
CA ALA A 339 -39.16 1.15 13.84
C ALA A 339 -38.73 1.77 12.49
N LEU A 340 -37.94 2.84 12.52
CA LEU A 340 -37.41 3.45 11.30
C LEU A 340 -36.44 2.51 10.57
N ARG A 341 -35.57 1.81 11.31
CA ARG A 341 -34.67 0.80 10.73
C ARG A 341 -35.43 -0.33 10.03
N GLN A 342 -36.48 -0.86 10.64
CA GLN A 342 -37.32 -1.91 10.04
C GLN A 342 -38.02 -1.42 8.76
N ARG A 343 -38.45 -0.15 8.73
CA ARG A 343 -39.02 0.48 7.53
C ARG A 343 -37.98 0.63 6.42
N GLU A 344 -36.77 1.11 6.73
CA GLU A 344 -35.66 1.20 5.76
C GLU A 344 -35.33 -0.17 5.16
N ILE A 345 -35.27 -1.24 5.98
CA ILE A 345 -35.06 -2.61 5.49
C ILE A 345 -36.16 -3.04 4.52
N GLY A 346 -37.42 -2.74 4.83
CA GLY A 346 -38.56 -3.00 3.96
C GLY A 346 -38.43 -2.29 2.62
N ILE A 347 -38.13 -0.98 2.64
CA ILE A 347 -37.93 -0.16 1.43
C ILE A 347 -36.80 -0.73 0.58
N ASN A 348 -35.62 -1.00 1.16
CA ASN A 348 -34.47 -1.52 0.43
C ASN A 348 -34.76 -2.88 -0.25
N ARG A 349 -35.46 -3.77 0.46
CA ARG A 349 -35.85 -5.07 -0.08
C ARG A 349 -36.86 -4.95 -1.22
N ASP A 350 -37.81 -4.03 -1.09
CA ASP A 350 -38.85 -3.82 -2.09
C ASP A 350 -38.30 -3.11 -3.34
N LEU A 351 -37.34 -2.18 -3.19
CA LEU A 351 -36.61 -1.56 -4.30
C LEU A 351 -35.96 -2.61 -5.20
N ALA A 352 -35.16 -3.50 -4.64
CA ALA A 352 -34.44 -4.53 -5.41
C ALA A 352 -35.38 -5.53 -6.13
N LYS A 353 -36.66 -5.59 -5.74
CA LYS A 353 -37.70 -6.40 -6.41
C LYS A 353 -38.51 -5.60 -7.45
N SER A 354 -38.30 -4.29 -7.54
CA SER A 354 -39.10 -3.38 -8.38
C SER A 354 -38.33 -2.84 -9.59
N ILE A 355 -37.02 -3.08 -9.66
CA ILE A 355 -36.17 -2.72 -10.80
C ILE A 355 -36.28 -3.76 -11.93
N ARG A 356 -36.04 -3.34 -13.18
CA ARG A 356 -36.11 -4.17 -14.40
C ARG A 356 -35.01 -5.23 -14.48
N ILE A 357 -33.89 -5.01 -13.80
CA ILE A 357 -32.74 -5.91 -13.83
C ILE A 357 -32.69 -6.69 -12.53
N HIS A 358 -32.74 -8.02 -12.62
CA HIS A 358 -32.68 -8.87 -11.43
C HIS A 358 -31.35 -8.64 -10.67
N PRO A 359 -31.34 -8.57 -9.32
CA PRO A 359 -30.15 -8.25 -8.52
C PRO A 359 -28.93 -9.14 -8.82
N ARG A 360 -29.13 -10.42 -9.16
CA ARG A 360 -28.04 -11.32 -9.58
C ARG A 360 -27.37 -10.90 -10.88
N VAL A 361 -28.17 -10.51 -11.88
CA VAL A 361 -27.66 -10.06 -13.18
C VAL A 361 -26.95 -8.72 -13.03
N LEU A 362 -27.56 -7.80 -12.27
CA LEU A 362 -26.95 -6.52 -11.93
C LEU A 362 -25.60 -6.71 -11.22
N SER A 363 -25.56 -7.54 -10.17
CA SER A 363 -24.33 -7.83 -9.44
C SER A 363 -23.24 -8.39 -10.37
N GLN A 364 -23.58 -9.26 -11.31
CA GLN A 364 -22.61 -9.81 -12.24
C GLN A 364 -22.05 -8.76 -13.20
N ASN A 365 -22.91 -7.92 -13.81
CA ASN A 365 -22.48 -6.81 -14.66
C ASN A 365 -21.56 -5.82 -13.91
N ILE A 366 -21.90 -5.49 -12.66
CA ILE A 366 -21.07 -4.65 -11.79
C ILE A 366 -19.75 -5.35 -11.46
N ARG A 367 -19.75 -6.65 -11.13
CA ARG A 367 -18.56 -7.42 -10.77
C ARG A 367 -17.56 -7.56 -11.92
N GLU A 368 -18.04 -7.74 -13.15
CA GLU A 368 -17.20 -7.80 -14.35
C GLU A 368 -16.44 -6.48 -14.58
N ASN A 369 -17.07 -5.37 -14.19
CA ASN A 369 -16.52 -4.03 -14.33
C ASN A 369 -15.97 -3.42 -13.03
N ILE A 370 -15.93 -4.19 -11.93
CA ILE A 370 -15.58 -3.67 -10.60
C ILE A 370 -14.11 -3.31 -10.43
N THR A 371 -13.26 -3.68 -11.40
CA THR A 371 -11.85 -3.28 -11.42
C THR A 371 -11.68 -1.89 -12.04
N SER A 372 -12.66 -1.45 -12.82
CA SER A 372 -12.77 -0.11 -13.38
C SER A 372 -13.38 0.85 -12.36
N ASN A 373 -13.24 2.15 -12.60
CA ASN A 373 -13.83 3.15 -11.71
C ASN A 373 -15.31 3.33 -12.05
N LEU A 374 -16.18 2.67 -11.28
CA LEU A 374 -17.63 2.70 -11.49
C LEU A 374 -18.23 4.11 -11.40
N ILE A 375 -17.55 5.06 -10.76
CA ILE A 375 -17.94 6.49 -10.72
C ILE A 375 -17.99 7.09 -12.13
N TYR A 376 -17.12 6.64 -13.03
CA TYR A 376 -17.11 7.11 -14.43
C TYR A 376 -17.98 6.27 -15.35
N LEU A 377 -18.37 5.07 -14.92
CA LEU A 377 -19.15 4.15 -15.73
C LEU A 377 -20.66 4.25 -15.44
N LEU A 378 -21.03 4.83 -14.30
CA LEU A 378 -22.43 5.10 -13.91
C LEU A 378 -22.55 6.57 -13.43
N PRO A 379 -22.21 7.56 -14.28
CA PRO A 379 -22.15 8.97 -13.89
C PRO A 379 -23.49 9.54 -13.43
N ASN A 380 -24.60 9.21 -14.10
CA ASN A 380 -25.93 9.76 -13.81
C ASN A 380 -26.41 9.29 -12.43
N LEU A 381 -26.30 7.99 -12.16
CA LEU A 381 -26.64 7.45 -10.85
C LEU A 381 -25.69 7.96 -9.76
N ARG A 382 -24.39 8.10 -10.07
CA ARG A 382 -23.42 8.68 -9.14
C ARG A 382 -23.78 10.10 -8.73
N ASP A 383 -24.18 10.96 -9.67
CA ASP A 383 -24.44 12.37 -9.41
C ASP A 383 -25.62 12.63 -8.46
N CYS A 384 -26.42 11.59 -8.22
CA CYS A 384 -27.49 11.59 -7.22
C CYS A 384 -26.99 11.58 -5.76
N PHE A 385 -25.69 11.42 -5.50
CA PHE A 385 -25.14 11.30 -4.14
C PHE A 385 -24.16 12.42 -3.79
N ASP A 386 -24.01 12.72 -2.49
CA ASP A 386 -22.97 13.68 -2.06
C ASP A 386 -21.56 13.08 -2.08
N THR A 387 -21.43 11.78 -1.76
CA THR A 387 -20.12 11.13 -1.61
C THR A 387 -20.07 9.78 -2.33
N HIS A 388 -18.87 9.39 -2.78
CA HIS A 388 -18.64 8.09 -3.43
C HIS A 388 -19.04 6.91 -2.55
N SER A 389 -18.87 7.04 -1.23
CA SER A 389 -19.26 5.98 -0.30
C SER A 389 -20.78 5.76 -0.28
N LEU A 390 -21.59 6.82 -0.39
CA LEU A 390 -23.04 6.69 -0.44
C LEU A 390 -23.49 5.99 -1.73
N PHE A 391 -22.92 6.39 -2.86
CA PHE A 391 -23.14 5.75 -4.16
C PHE A 391 -22.84 4.24 -4.11
N PHE A 392 -21.67 3.82 -3.62
CA PHE A 392 -21.33 2.40 -3.52
C PHE A 392 -22.24 1.63 -2.56
N ASN A 393 -22.58 2.21 -1.41
CA ASN A 393 -23.52 1.59 -0.47
C ASN A 393 -24.91 1.41 -1.11
N PHE A 394 -25.33 2.35 -1.97
CA PHE A 394 -26.60 2.24 -2.68
C PHE A 394 -26.56 1.17 -3.79
N LEU A 395 -25.47 1.09 -4.55
CA LEU A 395 -25.27 -0.01 -5.51
C LEU A 395 -25.31 -1.38 -4.81
N GLU A 396 -24.74 -1.50 -3.62
CA GLU A 396 -24.82 -2.73 -2.82
C GLU A 396 -26.26 -3.09 -2.43
N ILE A 397 -27.11 -2.10 -2.15
CA ILE A 397 -28.55 -2.32 -1.90
C ILE A 397 -29.22 -2.89 -3.15
N LEU A 398 -28.99 -2.30 -4.33
CA LEU A 398 -29.57 -2.76 -5.59
C LEU A 398 -29.10 -4.17 -5.96
N CYS A 399 -27.81 -4.47 -5.77
CA CYS A 399 -27.23 -5.78 -6.02
C CYS A 399 -27.59 -6.83 -4.95
N GLN A 400 -28.23 -6.42 -3.84
CA GLN A 400 -28.40 -7.23 -2.62
C GLN A 400 -27.10 -7.84 -2.08
N GLU A 401 -26.02 -7.08 -2.19
CA GLU A 401 -24.71 -7.48 -1.72
C GLU A 401 -24.51 -7.18 -0.23
N LYS A 402 -23.50 -7.83 0.37
CA LYS A 402 -23.11 -7.51 1.75
C LYS A 402 -22.61 -6.09 1.85
N GLN A 403 -22.91 -5.44 2.97
CA GLN A 403 -22.47 -4.07 3.24
C GLN A 403 -20.95 -3.91 3.12
N ASN A 404 -20.52 -2.87 2.43
CA ASN A 404 -19.15 -2.50 2.05
C ASN A 404 -18.43 -3.49 1.11
N SER A 405 -19.10 -4.49 0.53
CA SER A 405 -18.45 -5.44 -0.39
C SER A 405 -17.90 -4.77 -1.65
N ILE A 406 -18.67 -3.90 -2.29
CA ILE A 406 -18.27 -3.14 -3.48
C ILE A 406 -17.36 -1.99 -3.05
N LEU A 407 -17.74 -1.28 -1.98
CA LEU A 407 -16.96 -0.15 -1.47
C LEU A 407 -15.51 -0.55 -1.12
N ASN A 408 -15.31 -1.70 -0.48
CA ASN A 408 -13.97 -2.16 -0.10
C ASN A 408 -13.12 -2.57 -1.30
N ILE A 409 -13.74 -2.97 -2.41
CA ILE A 409 -13.01 -3.27 -3.66
C ILE A 409 -12.66 -1.97 -4.38
N GLN A 410 -13.58 -1.01 -4.44
CA GLN A 410 -13.35 0.27 -5.13
C GLN A 410 -12.41 1.20 -4.34
N ASN A 411 -12.43 1.13 -3.01
CA ASN A 411 -11.59 1.94 -2.13
C ASN A 411 -11.01 1.11 -0.97
N PRO A 412 -10.04 0.21 -1.24
CA PRO A 412 -9.48 -0.65 -0.23
C PRO A 412 -8.66 0.16 0.78
N LYS A 413 -8.83 -0.14 2.07
CA LYS A 413 -8.04 0.43 3.16
C LYS A 413 -6.68 -0.29 3.25
N VAL A 414 -5.67 0.25 2.58
CA VAL A 414 -4.32 -0.34 2.52
C VAL A 414 -3.32 0.48 3.33
N LYS A 415 -2.47 -0.19 4.12
CA LYS A 415 -1.37 0.48 4.83
C LYS A 415 -0.25 0.82 3.84
N PRO A 416 0.46 1.95 3.99
CA PRO A 416 1.48 2.34 3.02
C PRO A 416 2.66 1.38 2.92
N ASN A 417 2.99 0.67 4.00
CA ASN A 417 4.09 -0.30 4.08
C ASN A 417 3.63 -1.76 3.87
N PHE A 418 2.47 -1.96 3.26
CA PHE A 418 1.84 -3.28 3.15
C PHE A 418 2.71 -4.32 2.41
N LEU A 419 3.42 -3.91 1.35
CA LEU A 419 4.31 -4.79 0.58
C LEU A 419 5.80 -4.71 0.99
N ASP A 420 6.15 -3.96 2.03
CA ASP A 420 7.56 -3.74 2.41
C ASP A 420 8.25 -5.08 2.73
N THR A 421 7.60 -5.96 3.49
CA THR A 421 8.10 -7.31 3.81
C THR A 421 8.29 -8.15 2.56
N TYR A 422 7.32 -8.12 1.63
CA TYR A 422 7.41 -8.85 0.38
C TYR A 422 8.65 -8.43 -0.43
N PHE A 423 8.92 -7.13 -0.51
CA PHE A 423 10.11 -6.63 -1.19
C PHE A 423 11.41 -6.87 -0.41
N CYS A 424 11.36 -7.14 0.90
CA CYS A 424 12.56 -7.61 1.62
C CYS A 424 12.94 -9.04 1.21
N GLU A 425 12.01 -9.84 0.68
CA GLU A 425 12.24 -11.27 0.38
C GLU A 425 12.33 -11.56 -1.13
N ASN A 426 11.70 -10.71 -1.93
CA ASN A 426 11.58 -10.83 -3.38
C ASN A 426 12.24 -9.65 -4.08
N ARG A 427 13.18 -9.97 -4.97
CA ARG A 427 13.99 -8.98 -5.67
C ARG A 427 13.16 -8.34 -6.78
N SER A 428 13.25 -7.02 -6.92
CA SER A 428 12.66 -6.31 -8.04
C SER A 428 13.51 -6.40 -9.31
N HIS A 429 12.92 -6.30 -10.49
CA HIS A 429 11.49 -6.05 -10.77
C HIS A 429 10.62 -7.33 -10.66
N VAL A 430 9.39 -7.19 -10.19
CA VAL A 430 8.45 -8.32 -9.98
C VAL A 430 7.26 -8.16 -10.93
N SER A 431 6.83 -9.23 -11.60
CA SER A 431 5.67 -9.11 -12.50
C SER A 431 4.40 -8.73 -11.74
N ASN A 432 3.52 -7.94 -12.39
CA ASN A 432 2.23 -7.60 -11.82
C ASN A 432 1.44 -8.85 -11.42
N ASP A 433 1.49 -9.91 -12.24
CA ASP A 433 0.82 -11.19 -11.97
C ASP A 433 1.35 -11.89 -10.71
N ALA A 434 2.65 -11.78 -10.42
CA ALA A 434 3.22 -12.34 -9.21
C ALA A 434 2.72 -11.60 -7.95
N ILE A 435 2.59 -10.28 -8.00
CA ILE A 435 1.99 -9.52 -6.89
C ILE A 435 0.50 -9.84 -6.76
N VAL A 436 -0.24 -9.95 -7.88
CA VAL A 436 -1.64 -10.38 -7.84
C VAL A 436 -1.76 -11.77 -7.20
N SER A 437 -0.90 -12.73 -7.60
CA SER A 437 -0.86 -14.07 -7.02
C SER A 437 -0.55 -14.05 -5.53
N GLU A 438 0.38 -13.20 -5.08
CA GLU A 438 0.68 -13.02 -3.65
C GLU A 438 -0.55 -12.51 -2.89
N LEU A 439 -1.21 -11.48 -3.41
CA LEU A 439 -2.42 -10.91 -2.79
C LEU A 439 -3.56 -11.92 -2.75
N THR A 440 -3.74 -12.73 -3.79
CA THR A 440 -4.82 -13.72 -3.84
C THR A 440 -4.52 -14.95 -2.99
N SER A 441 -3.34 -15.53 -3.14
CA SER A 441 -2.98 -16.81 -2.49
C SER A 441 -2.42 -16.61 -1.08
N GLY A 442 -1.61 -15.57 -0.87
CA GLY A 442 -1.01 -15.26 0.43
C GLY A 442 -1.98 -14.54 1.37
N TYR A 443 -2.79 -13.61 0.86
CA TYR A 443 -3.70 -12.79 1.67
C TYR A 443 -5.19 -13.13 1.50
N GLY A 444 -5.55 -14.04 0.60
CA GLY A 444 -6.94 -14.47 0.38
C GLY A 444 -7.81 -13.44 -0.35
N TYR A 445 -7.21 -12.46 -1.03
CA TYR A 445 -7.98 -11.43 -1.73
C TYR A 445 -8.61 -11.99 -3.01
N SER A 446 -9.76 -11.43 -3.41
CA SER A 446 -10.26 -11.65 -4.76
C SER A 446 -9.34 -10.97 -5.77
N LYS A 447 -9.32 -11.45 -7.03
CA LYS A 447 -8.53 -10.83 -8.10
C LYS A 447 -8.85 -9.34 -8.25
N ALA A 448 -10.13 -8.98 -8.16
CA ALA A 448 -10.55 -7.58 -8.24
C ALA A 448 -10.00 -6.72 -7.09
N LEU A 449 -10.09 -7.21 -5.86
CA LEU A 449 -9.54 -6.52 -4.69
C LEU A 449 -8.02 -6.38 -4.79
N ALA A 450 -7.32 -7.41 -5.25
CA ALA A 450 -5.87 -7.36 -5.47
C ALA A 450 -5.46 -6.26 -6.46
N LEU A 451 -6.16 -6.16 -7.59
CA LEU A 451 -5.91 -5.11 -8.58
C LEU A 451 -6.17 -3.71 -8.02
N SER A 452 -7.25 -3.53 -7.26
CA SER A 452 -7.53 -2.26 -6.59
C SER A 452 -6.49 -1.90 -5.53
N VAL A 453 -6.01 -2.87 -4.75
CA VAL A 453 -4.92 -2.67 -3.77
C VAL A 453 -3.65 -2.19 -4.47
N ILE A 454 -3.30 -2.77 -5.61
CA ILE A 454 -2.16 -2.34 -6.43
C ILE A 454 -2.36 -0.89 -6.90
N ARG A 455 -3.54 -0.55 -7.45
CA ARG A 455 -3.87 0.84 -7.85
C ARG A 455 -3.75 1.83 -6.69
N THR A 456 -4.22 1.46 -5.51
CA THR A 456 -4.10 2.28 -4.29
C THR A 456 -2.65 2.45 -3.85
N LEU A 457 -1.82 1.41 -3.93
CA LEU A 457 -0.40 1.53 -3.59
C LEU A 457 0.37 2.39 -4.60
N ILE A 458 -0.01 2.36 -5.87
CA ILE A 458 0.52 3.26 -6.92
C ILE A 458 0.14 4.72 -6.60
N SER A 459 -1.13 5.00 -6.29
CA SER A 459 -1.58 6.37 -5.97
C SER A 459 -0.93 6.90 -4.69
N MET A 460 -0.63 6.04 -3.72
CA MET A 460 0.15 6.36 -2.52
C MET A 460 1.66 6.51 -2.77
N SER A 461 2.14 6.35 -4.01
CA SER A 461 3.56 6.37 -4.39
C SER A 461 4.41 5.38 -3.58
N ARG A 462 3.88 4.17 -3.35
CA ARG A 462 4.56 3.07 -2.65
C ARG A 462 5.11 2.01 -3.58
N ILE A 463 4.50 1.89 -4.75
CA ILE A 463 5.02 1.07 -5.84
C ILE A 463 4.87 1.83 -7.16
N ARG A 464 5.67 1.46 -8.15
CA ARG A 464 5.55 1.90 -9.53
C ARG A 464 5.31 0.70 -10.42
N LEU A 465 4.47 0.87 -11.43
CA LEU A 465 4.22 -0.11 -12.47
C LEU A 465 4.84 0.41 -13.78
N ASP A 466 5.89 -0.25 -14.25
CA ASP A 466 6.56 0.04 -15.53
C ASP A 466 6.59 -1.25 -16.35
N ASN A 467 6.09 -1.25 -17.60
CA ASN A 467 6.11 -2.43 -18.49
C ASN A 467 5.60 -3.74 -17.82
N SER A 468 4.46 -3.68 -17.12
CA SER A 468 3.88 -4.79 -16.35
C SER A 468 4.75 -5.33 -15.21
N GLN A 469 5.75 -4.56 -14.79
CA GLN A 469 6.66 -4.88 -13.70
C GLN A 469 6.49 -3.87 -12.56
N ILE A 470 6.42 -4.39 -11.33
CA ILE A 470 6.25 -3.63 -10.11
C ILE A 470 7.61 -3.43 -9.43
N THR A 471 7.85 -2.18 -9.03
CA THR A 471 9.05 -1.74 -8.30
C THR A 471 8.64 -1.00 -7.04
N PRO A 472 9.26 -1.26 -5.88
CA PRO A 472 8.97 -0.52 -4.66
C PRO A 472 9.51 0.92 -4.76
N ILE A 473 8.80 1.85 -4.13
CA ILE A 473 9.24 3.22 -3.91
C ILE A 473 8.99 3.59 -2.45
N ASN A 474 9.84 4.44 -1.88
CA ASN A 474 9.69 4.95 -0.52
C ASN A 474 9.66 3.86 0.56
N LEU A 475 10.45 2.79 0.38
CA LEU A 475 10.75 1.81 1.43
C LEU A 475 11.41 2.49 2.63
N GLY A 476 11.21 1.91 3.81
CA GLY A 476 12.00 2.26 4.98
C GLY A 476 13.50 1.96 4.78
N ARG A 477 14.36 2.59 5.60
CA ARG A 477 15.82 2.49 5.42
C ARG A 477 16.36 1.06 5.59
N LYS A 478 15.79 0.27 6.51
CA LYS A 478 16.21 -1.12 6.73
C LYS A 478 15.71 -2.04 5.62
N GLU A 479 14.49 -1.80 5.14
CA GLU A 479 13.83 -2.55 4.06
C GLU A 479 14.53 -2.29 2.73
N ALA A 480 14.87 -1.04 2.42
CA ALA A 480 15.62 -0.69 1.22
C ALA A 480 17.02 -1.33 1.20
N ALA A 481 17.72 -1.33 2.34
CA ALA A 481 19.00 -2.03 2.45
C ALA A 481 18.85 -3.55 2.26
N ALA A 482 17.79 -4.15 2.81
CA ALA A 482 17.52 -5.58 2.67
C ALA A 482 17.21 -5.93 1.21
N HIS A 483 16.37 -5.13 0.57
CA HIS A 483 16.01 -5.28 -0.83
C HIS A 483 17.23 -5.23 -1.77
N ILE A 484 18.16 -4.31 -1.54
CA ILE A 484 19.44 -4.28 -2.30
C ILE A 484 20.22 -5.57 -2.06
N LEU A 485 20.36 -6.00 -0.81
CA LEU A 485 21.16 -7.17 -0.46
C LEU A 485 20.62 -8.48 -1.07
N LEU A 486 19.35 -8.57 -1.50
CA LEU A 486 18.83 -9.70 -2.30
C LEU A 486 19.55 -9.91 -3.64
N GLY A 487 20.29 -8.90 -4.14
CA GLY A 487 21.13 -9.00 -5.33
C GLY A 487 22.58 -9.38 -5.04
N HIS A 488 22.97 -9.52 -3.77
CA HIS A 488 24.37 -9.65 -3.34
C HIS A 488 24.58 -10.86 -2.42
N PRO A 489 24.73 -12.08 -2.97
CA PRO A 489 24.90 -13.32 -2.21
C PRO A 489 26.06 -13.34 -1.21
N ASN A 490 27.12 -12.57 -1.47
CA ASN A 490 28.29 -12.48 -0.60
C ASN A 490 28.22 -11.30 0.38
N GLY A 491 27.12 -10.54 0.36
CA GLY A 491 26.99 -9.29 1.10
C GLY A 491 27.78 -8.14 0.48
N LEU A 492 27.71 -6.98 1.14
CA LEU A 492 28.38 -5.74 0.73
C LEU A 492 28.87 -4.95 1.96
N PRO A 493 29.94 -4.15 1.82
CA PRO A 493 30.30 -3.12 2.78
C PRO A 493 29.16 -2.11 2.98
N TRP A 494 29.00 -1.57 4.21
CA TRP A 494 27.94 -0.61 4.53
C TRP A 494 27.90 0.60 3.58
N LYS A 495 29.07 1.17 3.29
CA LYS A 495 29.19 2.34 2.41
C LYS A 495 28.63 2.06 1.02
N ASP A 496 28.85 0.86 0.49
CA ASP A 496 28.36 0.46 -0.82
C ASP A 496 26.85 0.23 -0.80
N ILE A 497 26.32 -0.39 0.26
CA ILE A 497 24.86 -0.54 0.46
C ILE A 497 24.20 0.84 0.46
N ALA A 498 24.70 1.77 1.28
CA ALA A 498 24.17 3.14 1.36
C ALA A 498 24.21 3.85 0.00
N ASN A 499 25.32 3.74 -0.73
CA ASN A 499 25.48 4.32 -2.05
C ASN A 499 24.48 3.75 -3.07
N ILE A 500 24.29 2.42 -3.08
CA ILE A 500 23.36 1.76 -4.01
C ILE A 500 21.92 2.14 -3.67
N VAL A 501 21.53 2.13 -2.38
CA VAL A 501 20.18 2.55 -1.96
C VAL A 501 19.89 4.00 -2.35
N ASN A 502 20.85 4.90 -2.12
CA ASN A 502 20.68 6.32 -2.47
C ASN A 502 20.57 6.53 -3.99
N LYS A 503 21.21 5.67 -4.80
CA LYS A 503 21.13 5.72 -6.27
C LYS A 503 19.90 5.03 -6.85
N SER A 504 19.35 4.01 -6.17
CA SER A 504 18.26 3.19 -6.71
C SER A 504 16.89 3.85 -6.63
N GLY A 505 16.73 4.87 -5.77
CA GLY A 505 15.44 5.53 -5.54
C GLY A 505 14.44 4.69 -4.73
N PHE A 506 14.88 3.56 -4.14
CA PHE A 506 14.00 2.70 -3.33
C PHE A 506 13.65 3.32 -1.98
N CYS A 507 14.53 4.15 -1.41
CA CYS A 507 14.28 4.85 -0.15
C CYS A 507 14.14 6.35 -0.40
N LYS A 508 13.15 6.98 0.23
CA LYS A 508 12.99 8.45 0.21
C LYS A 508 14.12 9.16 0.95
N THR A 509 14.57 8.55 2.05
CA THR A 509 15.51 9.16 2.98
C THR A 509 16.93 8.75 2.63
N ILE A 510 17.78 9.74 2.38
CA ILE A 510 19.21 9.52 2.12
C ILE A 510 19.85 8.79 3.31
N ILE A 511 20.57 7.71 3.01
CA ILE A 511 21.33 6.93 3.97
C ILE A 511 22.76 7.46 4.03
N ASN A 512 23.25 7.75 5.24
CA ASN A 512 24.63 8.13 5.46
C ASN A 512 25.54 6.88 5.38
N GLY A 513 26.47 6.86 4.43
CA GLY A 513 27.41 5.73 4.23
C GLY A 513 28.62 5.73 5.17
N ASP A 514 28.94 6.85 5.81
CA ASP A 514 30.09 6.97 6.73
C ASP A 514 29.75 6.51 8.15
N ARG A 515 28.47 6.62 8.54
CA ARG A 515 27.99 6.14 9.84
C ARG A 515 27.07 4.94 9.67
N PHE A 516 27.38 3.87 10.38
CA PHE A 516 26.51 2.69 10.40
C PHE A 516 25.11 3.03 10.92
N GLY A 517 24.08 2.58 10.19
CA GLY A 517 22.69 2.81 10.54
C GLY A 517 22.26 1.98 11.76
N VAL A 518 22.11 2.61 12.93
CA VAL A 518 21.67 1.94 14.18
C VAL A 518 20.35 1.15 14.00
N TYR A 519 19.47 1.62 13.11
CA TYR A 519 18.21 0.97 12.77
C TYR A 519 18.37 -0.43 12.16
N LEU A 520 19.55 -0.78 11.62
CA LEU A 520 19.84 -2.11 11.07
C LEU A 520 20.11 -3.16 12.15
N ASN A 521 20.41 -2.74 13.38
CA ASN A 521 20.59 -3.69 14.49
C ASN A 521 19.31 -4.49 14.79
N TYR A 522 18.16 -3.95 14.37
CA TYR A 522 16.81 -4.49 14.55
C TYR A 522 16.19 -4.95 13.22
N SER A 523 17.01 -5.26 12.21
CA SER A 523 16.53 -5.84 10.97
C SER A 523 16.46 -7.36 11.10
N ASP A 524 15.33 -7.94 10.72
CA ASP A 524 15.12 -9.38 10.64
C ASP A 524 15.70 -9.98 9.33
N TYR A 525 16.06 -9.12 8.39
CA TYR A 525 16.46 -9.50 7.03
C TYR A 525 17.97 -9.39 6.79
N ILE A 526 18.70 -8.68 7.64
CA ILE A 526 20.10 -8.32 7.43
C ILE A 526 20.93 -8.74 8.63
N TYR A 527 22.08 -9.35 8.36
CA TYR A 527 23.07 -9.65 9.36
C TYR A 527 24.47 -9.25 8.92
N GLN A 528 25.37 -9.12 9.89
CA GLN A 528 26.77 -8.80 9.63
C GLN A 528 27.50 -10.05 9.16
N CYS A 529 28.14 -10.01 7.99
CA CYS A 529 28.89 -11.11 7.38
C CYS A 529 30.40 -10.83 7.26
N GLY A 530 30.87 -9.75 7.87
CA GLY A 530 32.25 -9.29 7.80
C GLY A 530 32.46 -8.04 8.65
N VAL A 531 33.71 -7.57 8.76
CA VAL A 531 33.98 -6.28 9.41
C VAL A 531 33.41 -5.15 8.55
N GLY A 532 32.31 -4.54 9.01
CA GLY A 532 31.61 -3.48 8.26
C GLY A 532 30.82 -3.96 7.04
N SER A 533 30.66 -5.27 6.85
CA SER A 533 29.94 -5.87 5.72
C SER A 533 28.68 -6.60 6.18
N TYR A 534 27.64 -6.52 5.37
CA TYR A 534 26.30 -6.99 5.69
C TYR A 534 25.71 -7.80 4.54
N LYS A 535 24.87 -8.77 4.89
CA LYS A 535 24.31 -9.76 3.97
C LYS A 535 22.87 -10.06 4.34
N HIS A 536 22.10 -10.48 3.33
CA HIS A 536 20.70 -10.86 3.52
C HIS A 536 20.58 -12.24 4.19
N VAL A 537 19.67 -12.38 5.16
CA VAL A 537 19.45 -13.63 5.92
C VAL A 537 18.99 -14.78 5.01
N LYS A 538 18.34 -14.50 3.87
CA LYS A 538 18.00 -15.51 2.82
C LYS A 538 19.20 -16.37 2.38
N TYR A 539 20.43 -15.86 2.49
CA TYR A 539 21.63 -16.61 2.14
C TYR A 539 22.25 -17.39 3.31
N LEU A 540 21.73 -17.18 4.52
CA LEU A 540 21.99 -18.03 5.67
C LEU A 540 21.18 -19.31 5.41
N ARG A 541 21.84 -20.40 5.02
CA ARG A 541 21.17 -21.67 4.65
C ARG A 541 20.67 -22.41 5.91
N LEU A 542 19.75 -21.79 6.65
CA LEU A 542 19.26 -22.26 7.96
C LEU A 542 18.78 -23.71 7.92
N ALA A 543 18.07 -24.11 6.86
CA ALA A 543 17.56 -25.48 6.70
C ALA A 543 18.66 -26.56 6.62
N SER A 544 19.90 -26.18 6.30
CA SER A 544 21.05 -27.09 6.24
C SER A 544 21.89 -27.10 7.52
N ILE A 545 21.51 -26.31 8.53
CA ILE A 545 22.29 -26.09 9.74
C ILE A 545 21.54 -26.66 10.94
N ASP A 546 22.19 -27.56 11.69
CA ASP A 546 21.71 -28.03 12.98
C ASP A 546 22.01 -26.96 14.06
N ILE A 547 21.10 -25.99 14.17
CA ILE A 547 21.20 -24.88 15.14
C ILE A 547 21.30 -25.40 16.58
N PRO A 548 20.44 -26.33 17.05
CA PRO A 548 20.57 -26.90 18.39
C PRO A 548 21.96 -27.49 18.67
N SER A 549 22.53 -28.23 17.72
CA SER A 549 23.88 -28.81 17.87
C SER A 549 24.94 -27.73 18.10
N ILE A 550 24.94 -26.67 17.28
CA ILE A 550 25.92 -25.58 17.37
C ILE A 550 25.79 -24.82 18.70
N VAL A 551 24.56 -24.47 19.09
CA VAL A 551 24.32 -23.71 20.32
C VAL A 551 24.69 -24.54 21.55
N ASN A 552 24.32 -25.82 21.59
CA ASN A 552 24.65 -26.70 22.70
C ASN A 552 26.16 -26.94 22.83
N GLU A 553 26.90 -27.00 21.71
CA GLU A 553 28.37 -27.12 21.77
C GLU A 553 29.01 -25.93 22.50
N VAL A 554 28.50 -24.71 22.27
CA VAL A 554 28.94 -23.51 22.99
C VAL A 554 28.58 -23.58 24.48
N VAL A 555 27.37 -24.03 24.81
CA VAL A 555 26.91 -24.21 26.20
C VAL A 555 27.79 -25.21 26.94
N GLU A 556 28.03 -26.38 26.35
CA GLU A 556 28.84 -27.44 26.95
C GLU A 556 30.31 -27.06 27.07
N TYR A 557 30.84 -26.28 26.12
CA TYR A 557 32.17 -25.70 26.24
C TYR A 557 32.29 -24.80 27.47
N CYS A 558 31.32 -23.91 27.70
CA CYS A 558 31.29 -23.05 28.89
C CYS A 558 31.21 -23.87 30.18
N LYS A 559 30.31 -24.87 30.25
CA LYS A 559 30.14 -25.71 31.44
C LYS A 559 31.37 -26.55 31.76
N SER A 560 31.90 -27.25 30.76
CA SER A 560 33.02 -28.19 30.92
C SER A 560 34.32 -27.49 31.33
N ASN A 561 34.47 -26.21 30.99
CA ASN A 561 35.64 -25.40 31.36
C ASN A 561 35.36 -24.47 32.57
N ASN A 562 34.18 -24.58 33.21
CA ASN A 562 33.75 -23.71 34.30
C ASN A 562 33.89 -22.21 33.98
N LEU A 563 33.52 -21.82 32.76
CA LEU A 563 33.65 -20.44 32.26
C LEU A 563 32.29 -19.72 32.38
N SER A 564 32.28 -18.57 33.06
CA SER A 564 31.10 -17.71 33.15
C SER A 564 30.79 -16.98 31.84
N SER A 565 31.83 -16.72 31.04
CA SER A 565 31.71 -16.16 29.70
C SER A 565 32.93 -16.46 28.85
N ILE A 566 32.75 -16.38 27.53
CA ILE A 566 33.77 -16.62 26.51
C ILE A 566 33.74 -15.53 25.45
N HIS A 567 34.86 -15.33 24.77
CA HIS A 567 34.88 -14.63 23.50
C HIS A 567 34.56 -15.64 22.38
N LEU A 568 33.45 -15.45 21.65
CA LEU A 568 32.95 -16.42 20.68
C LEU A 568 33.97 -16.75 19.57
N ASN A 569 34.79 -15.78 19.15
CA ASN A 569 35.87 -16.04 18.19
C ASN A 569 36.97 -16.98 18.74
N GLU A 570 37.27 -16.90 20.04
CA GLU A 570 38.27 -17.79 20.67
C GLU A 570 37.75 -19.22 20.72
N TYR A 571 36.49 -19.39 21.12
CA TYR A 571 35.81 -20.68 21.04
C TYR A 571 35.80 -21.20 19.60
N TYR A 572 35.43 -20.37 18.63
CA TYR A 572 35.34 -20.80 17.22
C TYR A 572 36.66 -21.38 16.68
N CYS A 573 37.81 -20.84 17.09
CA CYS A 573 39.12 -21.40 16.73
C CYS A 573 39.35 -22.82 17.26
N GLN A 574 38.74 -23.18 18.39
CA GLN A 574 38.85 -24.47 19.08
C GLN A 574 37.65 -25.38 18.85
N ALA A 575 36.61 -24.90 18.16
CA ALA A 575 35.36 -25.60 17.97
C ALA A 575 35.51 -26.86 17.10
N SER A 576 34.49 -27.72 17.17
CA SER A 576 34.43 -28.94 16.37
C SER A 576 34.51 -28.64 14.86
N LYS A 577 34.84 -29.66 14.05
CA LYS A 577 34.79 -29.53 12.59
C LYS A 577 33.38 -29.17 12.09
N ASN A 578 32.33 -29.57 12.81
CA ASN A 578 30.96 -29.23 12.49
C ASN A 578 30.75 -27.71 12.53
N VAL A 579 31.10 -27.06 13.65
CA VAL A 579 30.98 -25.60 13.81
C VAL A 579 31.94 -24.85 12.88
N ARG A 580 33.19 -25.32 12.73
CA ARG A 580 34.19 -24.68 11.85
C ARG A 580 33.89 -24.83 10.36
N SER A 581 32.99 -25.73 9.96
CA SER A 581 32.52 -25.83 8.57
C SER A 581 31.61 -24.66 8.16
N ILE A 582 31.09 -23.92 9.14
CA ILE A 582 30.23 -22.75 8.96
C ILE A 582 31.08 -21.48 9.17
N ASP A 583 30.83 -20.45 8.36
CA ASP A 583 31.54 -19.17 8.51
C ASP A 583 31.32 -18.57 9.91
N TYR A 584 32.37 -17.95 10.46
CA TYR A 584 32.32 -17.36 11.79
C TYR A 584 31.17 -16.36 11.98
N PHE A 585 30.89 -15.51 10.99
CA PHE A 585 29.83 -14.51 11.10
C PHE A 585 28.43 -15.13 11.02
N ASP A 586 28.28 -16.24 10.30
CA ASP A 586 27.06 -17.05 10.31
C ASP A 586 26.86 -17.68 11.69
N VAL A 587 27.88 -18.33 12.27
CA VAL A 587 27.83 -18.87 13.65
C VAL A 587 27.49 -17.76 14.65
N ARG A 588 28.12 -16.60 14.54
CA ARG A 588 27.84 -15.44 15.37
C ARG A 588 26.38 -14.99 15.27
N HIS A 589 25.82 -14.94 14.06
CA HIS A 589 24.41 -14.61 13.88
C HIS A 589 23.51 -15.65 14.55
N LEU A 590 23.78 -16.95 14.37
CA LEU A 590 23.01 -18.03 14.98
C LEU A 590 23.02 -17.95 16.51
N ILE A 591 24.19 -17.80 17.13
CA ILE A 591 24.30 -17.68 18.59
C ILE A 591 23.57 -16.43 19.09
N ARG A 592 23.67 -15.30 18.39
CA ARG A 592 22.99 -14.06 18.79
C ARG A 592 21.47 -14.18 18.68
N THR A 593 20.96 -14.84 17.65
CA THR A 593 19.52 -14.94 17.36
C THR A 593 18.85 -16.04 18.18
N PHE A 594 19.47 -17.22 18.26
CA PHE A 594 18.86 -18.42 18.87
C PHE A 594 19.44 -18.79 20.24
N GLY A 595 20.63 -18.28 20.61
CA GLY A 595 21.30 -18.70 21.85
C GLY A 595 20.49 -18.47 23.12
N GLY A 596 19.61 -17.45 23.14
CA GLY A 596 18.73 -17.16 24.27
C GLY A 596 17.79 -18.31 24.62
N GLU A 597 17.32 -19.07 23.62
CA GLU A 597 16.45 -20.23 23.80
C GLU A 597 17.14 -21.40 24.54
N TYR A 598 18.48 -21.39 24.55
CA TYR A 598 19.34 -22.44 25.13
C TYR A 598 20.13 -21.94 26.35
N GLY A 599 19.75 -20.78 26.92
CA GLY A 599 20.40 -20.23 28.11
C GLY A 599 21.73 -19.52 27.86
N LEU A 600 22.04 -19.16 26.61
CA LEU A 600 23.17 -18.28 26.30
C LEU A 600 22.73 -16.82 26.27
N HIS A 601 23.56 -15.96 26.84
CA HIS A 601 23.42 -14.51 26.78
C HIS A 601 24.53 -13.92 25.94
N PHE A 602 24.18 -13.13 24.92
CA PHE A 602 25.14 -12.42 24.07
C PHE A 602 25.31 -10.99 24.58
N SER A 603 26.54 -10.55 24.85
CA SER A 603 26.86 -9.20 25.31
C SER A 603 27.78 -8.49 24.32
N GLY A 604 27.22 -7.52 23.59
CA GLY A 604 28.00 -6.67 22.69
C GLY A 604 27.18 -5.91 21.64
N LYS A 605 27.65 -4.70 21.29
CA LYS A 605 27.34 -4.03 20.01
C LYS A 605 28.38 -4.49 18.97
N SER A 606 28.16 -4.22 17.67
CA SER A 606 29.11 -4.53 16.58
C SER A 606 30.57 -4.38 17.03
N GLY A 607 31.29 -5.49 17.20
CA GLY A 607 32.69 -5.49 17.64
C GLY A 607 33.01 -6.36 18.86
N VAL A 608 32.05 -6.57 19.77
CA VAL A 608 32.24 -7.37 20.99
C VAL A 608 31.43 -8.66 20.87
N ASP A 609 32.12 -9.79 20.85
CA ASP A 609 31.54 -11.11 20.58
C ASP A 609 31.56 -11.98 21.84
N ALA A 610 31.16 -11.40 22.97
CA ALA A 610 31.20 -12.08 24.25
C ALA A 610 29.87 -12.82 24.49
N VAL A 611 29.95 -14.07 24.95
CA VAL A 611 28.81 -14.98 25.20
C VAL A 611 28.97 -15.59 26.59
N GLY A 612 27.89 -15.69 27.37
CA GLY A 612 27.94 -16.23 28.72
C GLY A 612 26.69 -17.00 29.12
N LEU A 613 26.79 -17.77 30.21
CA LEU A 613 25.69 -18.59 30.76
C LEU A 613 24.78 -17.80 31.72
N ILE A 614 25.18 -16.58 32.09
CA ILE A 614 24.41 -15.68 32.95
C ILE A 614 24.23 -14.34 32.25
N PRO A 615 23.15 -13.59 32.50
CA PRO A 615 23.03 -12.22 32.02
C PRO A 615 24.07 -11.30 32.70
N ASN A 616 24.48 -10.22 32.03
CA ASN A 616 25.37 -9.17 32.56
C ASN A 616 26.78 -9.61 33.01
N PHE A 617 27.37 -10.60 32.34
CA PHE A 617 28.76 -11.01 32.58
C PHE A 617 29.79 -9.93 32.21
N LYS A 618 30.94 -9.94 32.88
CA LYS A 618 32.08 -9.07 32.57
C LYS A 618 32.57 -9.38 31.16
N ARG A 619 32.73 -8.35 30.32
CA ARG A 619 33.17 -8.50 28.93
C ARG A 619 34.61 -9.03 28.89
N VAL A 620 34.82 -10.08 28.09
CA VAL A 620 36.17 -10.59 27.75
C VAL A 620 36.83 -9.63 26.77
N THR A 621 37.95 -9.04 27.16
CA THR A 621 38.76 -8.13 26.33
C THR A 621 39.76 -8.91 25.46
N GLN A 622 40.35 -8.27 24.45
CA GLN A 622 41.41 -8.90 23.65
C GLN A 622 42.68 -9.17 24.47
N GLN A 623 42.93 -8.40 25.54
CA GLN A 623 44.00 -8.69 26.50
C GLN A 623 43.72 -9.98 27.27
N ASP A 624 42.48 -10.16 27.73
CA ASP A 624 42.05 -11.40 28.41
C ASP A 624 42.25 -12.63 27.52
N VAL A 625 41.98 -12.51 26.21
CA VAL A 625 42.23 -13.58 25.21
C VAL A 625 43.71 -13.90 25.08
N ILE A 626 44.60 -12.89 25.04
CA ILE A 626 46.05 -13.15 24.97
C ILE A 626 46.52 -13.84 26.25
N MET A 627 46.07 -13.36 27.41
CA MET A 627 46.41 -13.95 28.71
C MET A 627 45.90 -15.39 28.85
N SER A 628 44.68 -15.69 28.40
CA SER A 628 44.12 -17.05 28.49
C SER A 628 44.96 -18.03 27.68
N ILE A 629 45.36 -17.66 26.46
CA ILE A 629 46.15 -18.50 25.56
C ILE A 629 47.58 -18.66 26.08
N MET A 630 48.21 -17.59 26.57
CA MET A 630 49.54 -17.68 27.18
C MET A 630 49.55 -18.55 28.44
N LYS A 631 48.50 -18.47 29.29
CA LYS A 631 48.37 -19.32 30.48
C LYS A 631 48.17 -20.79 30.11
N LYS A 632 47.47 -21.10 29.02
CA LYS A 632 47.25 -22.48 28.54
C LYS A 632 48.45 -23.06 27.78
N SER A 633 49.20 -22.24 27.05
CA SER A 633 50.34 -22.68 26.22
C SER A 633 51.48 -23.24 27.08
N GLU A 634 52.05 -24.40 26.72
CA GLU A 634 53.23 -24.94 27.41
C GLU A 634 54.51 -24.15 27.08
N THR A 635 54.56 -23.54 25.89
CA THR A 635 55.72 -22.80 25.37
C THR A 635 55.40 -21.32 25.16
N ALA A 636 56.45 -20.50 25.02
CA ALA A 636 56.31 -19.10 24.66
C ALA A 636 55.77 -18.95 23.22
N LEU A 637 54.97 -17.91 22.97
CA LEU A 637 54.24 -17.70 21.72
C LEU A 637 54.87 -16.60 20.87
N THR A 638 54.79 -16.75 19.56
CA THR A 638 55.16 -15.72 18.59
C THR A 638 54.06 -14.68 18.39
N LYS A 639 54.42 -13.49 17.90
CA LYS A 639 53.41 -12.48 17.48
C LYS A 639 52.42 -13.03 16.44
N SER A 640 52.87 -13.94 15.57
CA SER A 640 52.02 -14.51 14.53
C SER A 640 50.97 -15.45 15.13
N GLU A 641 51.36 -16.30 16.07
CA GLU A 641 50.45 -17.18 16.80
C GLU A 641 49.45 -16.38 17.62
N ILE A 642 49.92 -15.33 18.31
CA ILE A 642 49.05 -14.41 19.07
C ILE A 642 48.08 -13.68 18.12
N ALA A 643 48.57 -13.17 16.99
CA ALA A 643 47.72 -12.49 16.00
C ALA A 643 46.65 -13.43 15.42
N ALA A 644 46.99 -14.69 15.15
CA ALA A 644 46.05 -15.68 14.63
C ALA A 644 44.87 -15.94 15.59
N SER A 645 45.10 -15.77 16.90
CA SER A 645 44.07 -15.90 17.92
C SER A 645 43.19 -14.65 18.10
N LEU A 646 43.63 -13.49 17.59
CA LEU A 646 42.87 -12.25 17.66
C LEU A 646 41.89 -12.13 16.49
N ARG A 647 40.73 -11.50 16.75
CA ARG A 647 39.70 -11.21 15.72
C ARG A 647 40.26 -10.48 14.50
N SER A 648 41.18 -9.54 14.73
CA SER A 648 41.78 -8.74 13.65
C SER A 648 42.71 -9.56 12.73
N LYS A 649 43.22 -10.71 13.20
CA LYS A 649 44.32 -11.46 12.57
C LYS A 649 45.54 -10.61 12.19
N SER A 650 45.64 -9.40 12.75
CA SER A 650 46.62 -8.39 12.37
C SER A 650 47.80 -8.41 13.31
N ILE A 651 48.98 -8.65 12.73
CA ILE A 651 50.26 -8.61 13.46
C ILE A 651 50.51 -7.21 14.04
N ALA A 652 50.13 -6.16 13.32
CA ALA A 652 50.29 -4.78 13.79
C ALA A 652 49.43 -4.50 15.02
N HIS A 653 48.17 -4.96 15.01
CA HIS A 653 47.27 -4.81 16.14
C HIS A 653 47.73 -5.64 17.35
N ALA A 654 48.14 -6.88 17.13
CA ALA A 654 48.76 -7.71 18.17
C ALA A 654 49.99 -7.05 18.78
N ALA A 655 50.84 -6.40 17.97
CA ALA A 655 52.03 -5.72 18.45
C ALA A 655 51.72 -4.54 19.39
N VAL A 656 50.64 -3.79 19.14
CA VAL A 656 50.21 -2.69 20.03
C VAL A 656 49.74 -3.25 21.38
N ILE A 657 48.91 -4.29 21.37
CA ILE A 657 48.40 -4.90 22.60
C ILE A 657 49.55 -5.51 23.41
N LEU A 658 50.45 -6.24 22.76
CA LEU A 658 51.63 -6.83 23.41
C LEU A 658 52.54 -5.77 24.02
N LYS A 659 52.72 -4.62 23.36
CA LYS A 659 53.50 -3.52 23.93
C LYS A 659 52.87 -3.05 25.25
N ASN A 660 51.57 -2.77 25.26
CA ASN A 660 50.88 -2.32 26.46
C ASN A 660 50.97 -3.33 27.61
N MET A 661 50.87 -4.64 27.29
CA MET A 661 50.94 -5.70 28.29
C MET A 661 52.36 -5.95 28.81
N ILE A 662 53.39 -5.67 28.00
CA ILE A 662 54.80 -5.66 28.46
C ILE A 662 55.03 -4.45 29.36
N ASP A 663 54.52 -3.28 28.96
CA ASP A 663 54.64 -2.04 29.72
C ASP A 663 53.86 -2.14 31.05
N SER A 664 52.79 -2.93 31.15
CA SER A 664 52.10 -3.21 32.42
C SER A 664 52.72 -4.36 33.25
N GLY A 665 53.71 -5.07 32.71
CA GLY A 665 54.36 -6.20 33.38
C GLY A 665 53.54 -7.50 33.40
N GLU A 666 52.42 -7.56 32.68
CA GLU A 666 51.57 -8.77 32.60
C GLU A 666 52.21 -9.87 31.76
N ILE A 667 53.05 -9.50 30.79
CA ILE A 667 53.76 -10.43 29.91
C ILE A 667 55.21 -9.98 29.72
N VAL A 668 56.07 -10.94 29.37
CA VAL A 668 57.48 -10.71 29.10
C VAL A 668 57.89 -11.24 27.74
N ARG A 669 58.91 -10.59 27.17
CA ARG A 669 59.60 -11.07 25.98
C ARG A 669 60.84 -11.85 26.40
N VAL A 670 60.81 -13.16 26.23
CA VAL A 670 61.91 -14.05 26.63
C VAL A 670 62.90 -14.31 25.48
N ASP A 671 62.51 -14.04 24.24
CA ASP A 671 63.40 -14.13 23.07
C ASP A 671 62.99 -13.13 21.97
N ARG A 672 63.72 -13.06 20.85
CA ARG A 672 63.52 -12.10 19.77
C ARG A 672 62.09 -12.04 19.27
N MET A 673 61.33 -13.12 19.26
CA MET A 673 59.94 -13.08 18.81
C MET A 673 58.99 -13.81 19.76
N MET A 674 59.44 -14.20 20.95
CA MET A 674 58.72 -15.09 21.85
C MET A 674 58.25 -14.36 23.11
N TYR A 675 56.98 -14.55 23.47
CA TYR A 675 56.29 -13.88 24.55
C TYR A 675 55.63 -14.91 25.48
N THR A 676 55.68 -14.69 26.78
CA THR A 676 55.06 -15.55 27.79
C THR A 676 54.74 -14.75 29.05
N THR A 677 54.12 -15.37 30.06
CA THR A 677 53.90 -14.74 31.36
C THR A 677 55.15 -14.81 32.24
N PRO A 678 55.34 -13.88 33.18
CA PRO A 678 56.50 -13.85 34.09
C PRO A 678 56.66 -15.16 34.87
N GLU A 679 55.56 -15.72 35.38
CA GLU A 679 55.55 -16.93 36.20
C GLU A 679 56.00 -18.17 35.42
N LYS A 680 55.93 -18.12 34.08
CA LYS A 680 56.44 -19.16 33.19
C LYS A 680 57.88 -18.88 32.76
N ALA A 681 58.19 -17.62 32.47
CA ALA A 681 59.51 -17.20 32.02
C ALA A 681 60.62 -17.53 33.04
N PHE A 682 60.33 -17.30 34.32
CA PHE A 682 61.31 -17.45 35.40
C PHE A 682 61.12 -18.72 36.22
N ARG A 683 60.24 -19.63 35.76
CA ARG A 683 60.01 -20.91 36.45
C ARG A 683 61.28 -21.74 36.44
N ASN A 684 61.69 -22.24 37.60
CA ASN A 684 62.88 -23.06 37.79
C ASN A 684 64.20 -22.38 37.38
N VAL A 685 64.24 -21.04 37.39
CA VAL A 685 65.47 -20.27 37.19
C VAL A 685 65.95 -19.76 38.54
N ASP A 686 67.25 -19.86 38.81
CA ASP A 686 67.88 -19.19 39.94
C ASP A 686 68.00 -17.69 39.67
N THR A 687 66.89 -16.98 39.86
CA THR A 687 66.82 -15.54 39.62
C THR A 687 67.65 -14.74 40.63
N GLU A 688 67.84 -15.25 41.84
CA GLU A 688 68.57 -14.56 42.89
C GLU A 688 70.05 -14.40 42.52
N SER A 689 70.72 -15.50 42.15
CA SER A 689 72.12 -15.46 41.69
C SER A 689 72.31 -14.56 40.47
N ILE A 690 71.35 -14.58 39.53
CA ILE A 690 71.39 -13.72 38.35
C ILE A 690 71.26 -12.24 38.74
N LEU A 691 70.29 -11.89 39.60
CA LEU A 691 70.05 -10.52 40.01
C LEU A 691 71.23 -9.94 40.78
N CYS A 692 71.87 -10.72 41.66
CA CYS A 692 73.09 -10.30 42.35
C CYS A 692 74.20 -9.90 41.37
N LEU A 693 74.48 -10.72 40.36
CA LEU A 693 75.48 -10.39 39.33
C LEU A 693 75.07 -9.21 38.45
N MET A 694 73.77 -9.04 38.19
CA MET A 694 73.28 -7.85 37.48
C MET A 694 73.51 -6.58 38.31
N ASP A 695 73.28 -6.65 39.61
CA ASP A 695 73.51 -5.55 40.56
C ASP A 695 75.00 -5.20 40.62
N ASP A 696 75.88 -6.19 40.77
CA ASP A 696 77.34 -6.00 40.76
C ASP A 696 77.81 -5.30 39.47
N ILE A 697 77.33 -5.75 38.30
CA ILE A 697 77.65 -5.12 37.01
C ILE A 697 77.18 -3.67 36.94
N LEU A 698 76.03 -3.35 37.54
CA LEU A 698 75.48 -1.99 37.56
C LEU A 698 76.19 -1.10 38.59
N ILE A 699 76.67 -1.65 39.72
CA ILE A 699 77.43 -0.93 40.75
C ILE A 699 78.81 -0.55 40.21
N ASP A 700 79.45 -1.49 39.53
CA ASP A 700 80.79 -1.31 38.96
C ASP A 700 80.82 -0.29 37.81
N GLU A 701 79.66 0.04 37.21
CA GLU A 701 79.57 0.84 35.99
C GLU A 701 78.71 2.09 36.22
N ASP A 702 79.32 3.28 36.16
CA ASP A 702 78.63 4.56 36.36
C ASP A 702 77.67 4.97 35.22
N ARG A 703 77.46 4.08 34.24
CA ARG A 703 76.82 4.34 32.95
C ARG A 703 75.68 3.35 32.71
N ALA A 704 74.79 3.66 31.76
CA ALA A 704 73.73 2.73 31.42
C ALA A 704 74.29 1.45 30.79
N VAL A 705 73.76 0.29 31.17
CA VAL A 705 74.19 -1.03 30.69
C VAL A 705 73.15 -1.59 29.71
N GLU A 706 73.57 -1.95 28.50
CA GLU A 706 72.69 -2.65 27.55
C GLU A 706 72.57 -4.13 27.92
N ALA A 707 71.36 -4.67 27.85
CA ALA A 707 71.06 -6.02 28.32
C ALA A 707 71.91 -7.16 27.71
N ASP A 708 72.54 -6.95 26.54
CA ASP A 708 73.48 -7.91 25.95
C ASP A 708 74.77 -8.07 26.77
N ILE A 709 75.11 -7.10 27.61
CA ILE A 709 76.23 -7.19 28.56
C ILE A 709 75.92 -8.22 29.65
N PHE A 710 74.73 -8.17 30.25
CA PHE A 710 74.27 -9.19 31.20
C PHE A 710 74.26 -10.56 30.54
N ARG A 711 73.73 -10.65 29.32
CA ARG A 711 73.80 -11.88 28.52
C ARG A 711 75.23 -12.39 28.38
N LEU A 712 76.20 -11.53 28.07
CA LEU A 712 77.58 -11.95 27.84
C LEU A 712 78.28 -12.39 29.14
N ARG A 713 78.20 -11.57 30.19
CA ARG A 713 78.93 -11.78 31.45
C ARG A 713 78.30 -12.90 32.29
N ILE A 714 76.99 -12.83 32.52
CA ILE A 714 76.28 -13.76 33.42
C ILE A 714 76.14 -15.15 32.79
N ASN A 715 75.86 -15.26 31.48
CA ASN A 715 75.86 -16.58 30.84
C ASN A 715 77.21 -17.27 30.97
N ARG A 716 78.31 -16.52 30.87
CA ARG A 716 79.66 -17.08 31.00
C ARG A 716 79.95 -17.52 32.43
N GLU A 717 79.56 -16.70 33.41
CA GLU A 717 79.84 -16.93 34.83
C GLU A 717 79.01 -18.07 35.41
N LEU A 718 77.71 -18.11 35.10
CA LEU A 718 76.77 -19.11 35.61
C LEU A 718 76.55 -20.29 34.64
N ASN A 719 77.30 -20.35 33.53
CA ASN A 719 77.14 -21.35 32.47
C ASN A 719 75.69 -21.46 31.94
N LEU A 720 75.05 -20.30 31.71
CA LEU A 720 73.68 -20.19 31.20
C LEU A 720 73.67 -19.89 29.69
N SER A 721 72.50 -20.00 29.07
CA SER A 721 72.33 -19.75 27.63
C SER A 721 71.12 -18.86 27.31
N TYR A 722 70.74 -17.97 28.22
CA TYR A 722 69.59 -17.08 28.02
C TYR A 722 69.91 -15.94 27.05
N PRO A 723 68.95 -15.47 26.23
CA PRO A 723 69.14 -14.31 25.36
C PRO A 723 69.01 -13.00 26.15
N LYS A 724 69.47 -11.88 25.59
CA LYS A 724 69.41 -10.57 26.27
C LYS A 724 68.01 -10.10 26.67
N TYR A 725 66.97 -10.56 25.95
CA TYR A 725 65.58 -10.22 26.26
C TYR A 725 65.14 -10.81 27.60
N PHE A 726 65.64 -11.99 27.96
CA PHE A 726 65.42 -12.62 29.26
C PHE A 726 65.95 -11.73 30.39
N TYR A 727 67.22 -11.31 30.31
CA TYR A 727 67.84 -10.42 31.30
C TYR A 727 67.13 -9.07 31.38
N SER A 728 66.78 -8.50 30.23
CA SER A 728 66.01 -7.25 30.20
C SER A 728 64.62 -7.40 30.83
N ALA A 729 63.95 -8.55 30.67
CA ALA A 729 62.66 -8.82 31.28
C ALA A 729 62.79 -9.04 32.79
N LEU A 730 63.82 -9.77 33.22
CA LEU A 730 64.11 -10.00 34.63
C LEU A 730 64.39 -8.68 35.37
N ALA A 731 65.24 -7.82 34.79
CA ALA A 731 65.47 -6.47 35.32
C ALA A 731 64.18 -5.66 35.45
N TYR A 732 63.29 -5.72 34.46
CA TYR A 732 62.02 -4.99 34.50
C TYR A 732 61.13 -5.42 35.67
N HIS A 733 61.11 -6.72 35.99
CA HIS A 733 60.32 -7.25 37.10
C HIS A 733 60.82 -6.85 38.48
N HIS A 734 62.09 -6.46 38.59
CA HIS A 734 62.75 -6.16 39.86
C HIS A 734 63.25 -4.71 39.96
N LEU A 735 62.77 -3.80 39.09
CA LEU A 735 63.22 -2.40 39.10
C LEU A 735 63.05 -1.73 40.45
N ASN A 736 61.87 -1.88 41.06
CA ASN A 736 61.57 -1.25 42.35
C ASN A 736 62.38 -1.89 43.49
N ASP A 737 62.62 -3.20 43.42
CA ASP A 737 63.32 -3.95 44.46
C ASP A 737 64.79 -3.50 44.59
N PHE A 738 65.41 -3.11 43.47
CA PHE A 738 66.82 -2.71 43.40
C PHE A 738 67.04 -1.22 43.10
N GLY A 739 65.96 -0.43 42.97
CA GLY A 739 66.06 1.00 42.63
C GLY A 739 66.63 1.26 41.22
N TRP A 740 66.45 0.33 40.30
CA TRP A 740 66.94 0.45 38.93
C TRP A 740 65.97 1.24 38.04
N ASN A 741 66.54 1.94 37.08
CA ASN A 741 65.85 2.60 35.98
C ASN A 741 66.05 1.81 34.69
N LYS A 742 64.99 1.66 33.90
CA LYS A 742 65.06 0.95 32.62
C LYS A 742 64.37 1.70 31.50
N VAL A 743 65.08 1.78 30.37
CA VAL A 743 64.58 2.41 29.16
C VAL A 743 64.91 1.51 27.95
N GLY A 744 63.88 0.91 27.36
CA GLY A 744 64.09 -0.13 26.34
C GLY A 744 64.85 -1.32 26.92
N ASN A 745 66.05 -1.60 26.39
CA ASN A 745 66.96 -2.65 26.89
C ASN A 745 68.13 -2.07 27.73
N LEU A 746 68.10 -0.78 28.06
CA LEU A 746 69.12 -0.12 28.86
C LEU A 746 68.68 -0.10 30.32
N ILE A 747 69.59 -0.48 31.22
CA ILE A 747 69.36 -0.53 32.67
C ILE A 747 70.45 0.29 33.36
N SER A 748 70.09 1.08 34.37
CA SER A 748 71.02 1.92 35.14
C SER A 748 70.45 2.23 36.51
N TYR A 749 71.29 2.57 37.49
CA TYR A 749 70.81 3.24 38.71
C TYR A 749 70.38 4.68 38.48
N LYS A 750 70.94 5.35 37.45
CA LYS A 750 70.64 6.75 37.15
C LYS A 750 69.51 6.86 36.13
N GLU A 751 68.78 7.96 36.21
CA GLU A 751 67.82 8.32 35.17
C GLU A 751 68.57 8.62 33.87
N MET A 752 68.06 8.08 32.76
CA MET A 752 68.69 8.22 31.45
C MET A 752 68.06 9.38 30.67
N PRO A 753 68.86 10.24 29.99
CA PRO A 753 68.34 11.39 29.26
C PRO A 753 67.67 11.03 27.92
N TYR A 754 67.70 9.76 27.51
CA TYR A 754 67.18 9.24 26.25
C TYR A 754 66.10 8.19 26.50
N LYS A 755 65.19 8.00 25.53
CA LYS A 755 64.02 7.11 25.62
C LYS A 755 64.24 5.70 25.11
N ASN A 756 65.39 5.39 24.51
CA ASN A 756 65.86 4.06 24.10
C ASN A 756 67.24 4.18 23.43
N LEU A 757 67.83 3.05 23.04
CA LEU A 757 69.11 3.02 22.33
C LEU A 757 69.10 3.76 20.98
N ALA A 758 67.98 3.80 20.25
CA ALA A 758 67.94 4.54 18.98
C ALA A 758 67.97 6.07 19.21
N ASP A 759 67.32 6.53 20.28
CA ASP A 759 67.36 7.91 20.76
C ASP A 759 68.78 8.29 21.22
N ALA A 760 69.42 7.41 22.01
CA ALA A 760 70.82 7.60 22.40
C ALA A 760 71.77 7.67 21.20
N VAL A 761 71.55 6.86 20.16
CA VAL A 761 72.34 6.94 18.92
C VAL A 761 72.09 8.26 18.18
N LEU A 762 70.84 8.74 18.13
CA LEU A 762 70.52 10.04 17.53
C LEU A 762 71.23 11.19 18.24
N ASP A 763 71.29 11.16 19.56
CA ASP A 763 71.87 12.24 20.37
C ASP A 763 73.40 12.20 20.40
N LEU A 764 74.01 11.00 20.43
CA LEU A 764 75.44 10.82 20.70
C LEU A 764 76.29 10.59 19.43
N CYS A 765 75.71 9.99 18.39
CA CYS A 765 76.45 9.64 17.17
C CYS A 765 76.41 10.77 16.14
N ASN A 766 77.42 10.81 15.25
CA ASN A 766 77.51 11.77 14.16
C ASN A 766 77.70 11.04 12.82
N ILE A 767 76.87 11.41 11.83
CA ILE A 767 76.84 10.77 10.50
C ILE A 767 78.17 10.90 9.76
N GLN A 768 78.95 11.95 10.04
CA GLN A 768 80.26 12.22 9.44
C GLN A 768 81.39 11.36 10.03
N LEU A 769 81.14 10.66 11.14
CA LEU A 769 82.12 9.80 11.78
C LEU A 769 82.08 8.36 11.24
N THR A 770 83.23 7.69 11.29
CA THR A 770 83.33 6.25 11.02
C THR A 770 82.49 5.47 12.03
N ASP A 771 82.10 4.23 11.68
CA ASP A 771 81.36 3.38 12.60
C ASP A 771 82.16 3.09 13.88
N SER A 772 83.48 2.90 13.78
CA SER A 772 84.36 2.72 14.93
C SER A 772 84.35 3.92 15.88
N ALA A 773 84.42 5.15 15.35
CA ALA A 773 84.39 6.37 16.16
C ALA A 773 83.01 6.62 16.80
N ASN A 774 81.93 6.26 16.11
CA ASN A 774 80.57 6.32 16.68
C ASN A 774 80.36 5.26 17.76
N ILE A 775 80.88 4.04 17.58
CA ILE A 775 80.87 3.00 18.62
C ILE A 775 81.63 3.50 19.85
N GLU A 776 82.82 4.08 19.69
CA GLU A 776 83.58 4.61 20.81
C GLU A 776 82.83 5.68 21.59
N ARG A 777 82.15 6.60 20.89
CA ARG A 777 81.30 7.63 21.52
C ARG A 777 80.12 7.03 22.28
N LEU A 778 79.40 6.10 21.66
CA LEU A 778 78.27 5.43 22.31
C LEU A 778 78.73 4.63 23.54
N SER A 779 79.86 3.93 23.41
CA SER A 779 80.48 3.14 24.47
C SER A 779 81.04 3.98 25.61
N ARG A 780 81.17 5.32 25.47
CA ARG A 780 81.52 6.23 26.58
C ARG A 780 80.36 6.53 27.49
N GLU A 781 79.13 6.48 27.00
CA GLU A 781 77.90 6.81 27.76
C GLU A 781 77.07 5.57 28.11
N ILE A 782 77.22 4.49 27.35
CA ILE A 782 76.48 3.24 27.51
C ILE A 782 77.47 2.08 27.46
N LEU A 783 77.48 1.22 28.47
CA LEU A 783 78.18 -0.05 28.40
C LEU A 783 77.43 -0.98 27.44
N ILE A 784 78.02 -1.22 26.27
CA ILE A 784 77.39 -1.91 25.15
C ILE A 784 78.41 -2.77 24.40
N THR A 785 77.95 -3.90 23.84
CA THR A 785 78.81 -4.74 22.98
C THR A 785 78.97 -4.09 21.60
N ASN A 786 80.13 -4.30 20.97
CA ASN A 786 80.41 -3.78 19.63
C ASN A 786 79.36 -4.22 18.61
N GLU A 787 78.85 -5.46 18.70
CA GLU A 787 77.83 -5.96 17.77
C GLU A 787 76.47 -5.27 17.96
N VAL A 788 76.09 -4.90 19.18
CA VAL A 788 74.83 -4.19 19.42
C VAL A 788 74.97 -2.72 19.00
N ALA A 789 76.08 -2.08 19.35
CA ALA A 789 76.38 -0.70 18.96
C ALA A 789 76.40 -0.55 17.42
N LEU A 790 77.14 -1.41 16.72
CA LEU A 790 77.23 -1.41 15.26
C LEU A 790 75.85 -1.61 14.61
N ARG A 791 75.04 -2.54 15.10
CA ARG A 791 73.68 -2.77 14.59
C ARG A 791 72.77 -1.57 14.81
N ALA A 792 72.89 -0.87 15.93
CA ALA A 792 72.11 0.33 16.21
C ALA A 792 72.50 1.47 15.27
N ILE A 793 73.81 1.70 15.09
CA ILE A 793 74.36 2.72 14.17
C ILE A 793 73.95 2.42 12.73
N TYR A 794 74.04 1.18 12.25
CA TYR A 794 73.60 0.83 10.89
C TYR A 794 72.12 1.09 10.65
N LYS A 795 71.25 0.76 11.62
CA LYS A 795 69.81 1.05 11.50
C LYS A 795 69.54 2.55 11.45
N TRP A 796 70.23 3.32 12.29
CA TRP A 796 70.12 4.76 12.31
C TRP A 796 70.57 5.38 10.98
N LYS A 797 71.76 5.03 10.48
CA LYS A 797 72.25 5.48 9.17
C LYS A 797 71.30 5.12 8.03
N GLY A 798 70.76 3.90 8.03
CA GLY A 798 69.78 3.45 7.04
C GLY A 798 68.44 4.20 7.09
N SER A 799 68.04 4.73 8.25
CA SER A 799 66.81 5.53 8.41
C SER A 799 66.93 6.96 7.89
N LEU A 800 68.16 7.45 7.63
CA LEU A 800 68.44 8.79 7.11
C LEU A 800 68.46 8.85 5.57
N VAL A 801 68.46 7.69 4.89
CA VAL A 801 68.40 7.62 3.42
C VAL A 801 66.93 7.71 2.98
N PRO A 802 66.53 8.69 2.14
CA PRO A 802 65.17 8.76 1.62
C PRO A 802 64.88 7.53 0.76
N THR A 803 63.87 6.74 1.10
CA THR A 803 63.40 5.64 0.25
C THR A 803 62.68 6.19 -0.98
N GLY A 804 63.44 6.53 -2.02
CA GLY A 804 62.95 6.88 -3.34
C GLY A 804 63.36 5.85 -4.39
N SER A 805 62.62 4.74 -4.49
CA SER A 805 62.46 3.93 -5.72
C SER A 805 61.44 2.79 -5.52
N PRO A 806 60.65 2.46 -6.56
CA PRO A 806 59.42 1.67 -6.44
C PRO A 806 59.68 0.19 -6.15
N LYS A 807 58.81 -0.43 -5.35
CA LYS A 807 58.71 -1.88 -5.27
C LYS A 807 58.15 -2.40 -6.59
N GLU A 808 59.05 -2.83 -7.47
CA GLU A 808 58.72 -3.83 -8.49
C GLU A 808 58.12 -5.05 -7.78
N LYS A 809 56.94 -5.45 -8.24
CA LYS A 809 56.36 -6.76 -7.95
C LYS A 809 57.25 -7.81 -8.63
N HIS A 810 57.82 -8.72 -7.86
CA HIS A 810 58.23 -10.02 -8.38
C HIS A 810 57.20 -11.06 -7.91
N GLY A 811 56.92 -11.97 -8.85
CA GLY A 811 55.77 -12.88 -8.89
C GLY A 811 55.75 -14.00 -7.85
#